data_AF-A0A286U5I2-F1
#
_entry.id   AF-A0A286U5I2-F1
#
_cell.length_a   1.000
_cell.length_b   1.000
_cell.length_c   1.000
_cell.angle_alpha   90.00
_cell.angle_beta   90.00
_cell.angle_gamma   90.00
#
_symmetry.space_group_name_H-M   'P 1'
#
loop_
_entity.id
_entity.type
_entity.pdbx_description
1 polymer ?
#
loop_
_entity_poly.entity_id
_entity_poly.type
_entity_poly.pdbx_seq_one_letter_code
_entity_poly.pdbx_strand_id
1 'polypeptide(L)'
;MLASTRLRLRSARHGASRKSGNGSNVGTSGRIHVRHAHNKRVLGIRREDPQRIWERRCPLTPEAVERLVNEHNVEVLVQPCDRRIFKTEDFVKAGAKVHPTLSPADVLIGIKETPLEEVLTDPSPSSGAPRTHIMFSHTHKGQTYNAPLLSKFLEEDLINARNGSKLVDDHLLPTLVDWELLTDENGKRTVGFGWYAGVAGVIEGLVSTAHLHLSLGVASPFLGTPRPHTAPLPSLLASLRQIGNTIKQDGTPKSMGPFVVVVTGSGQVSNGALSVLRDTLPIQDISVDELPHLVRNPDTPLNKVYLLHATQDTYLFHQKSGERAKREAYYADPSSYESRFHELIAPYMTYLVNGVGWTLKSPRLMSIEQTADALMRVQQLREEISSNGSFDGRDIMKGRCLSYADISCDIEGGLGFLTRSTTLSEPSYKIDLRSTFGHLSLPSATLPSLQVMSVDILPTALPLEASRTFCDGVLPYVRNALGVESEGDKKGDVKEALERATIASGGKLRERHIWLKDMVDKYRKDEVRSKEGNKAMLASDQLSSRDVRPAQRKKVLLLGSGMVAGPTVEEICKRPDVDLVIASDQAERNASLCLGKENASSVIIDINERERVQQLVKEADVVISLLPVPFHPSIAEMCIENKKHLITASYISPAMRSLHERAVKSDVLLLNEIGLDPGIDHCSAFSLLADLRKKGRMIESFASFCGGLPAPDCADVPLKYKFSWSPRGVLSAALNGAQFLVNGKKQTIPGDDLLISSIPQLPVSDILQLEGLPNRDSLAYASTYKISEEEGLKTLFRGTLRYPGFSRLLWGFKQLGLLDTDVNRKLNLGIEESMNLKALVRESAARRLGLEGKKLGEDTSLRGAVKDLVGKGYETEELFEAVEWLSRDDSAISSSLKGGKNVELPAIDHFANILARRLAYKEGERDLVVLHHEIVTTSPNSSLSSDSHNGNQNALKEVHTSALEVYGDEKHSAMARCVGIPVALATLKVIDDLGDLGREKSRIRPGVWGPEDPELYNYVLRGMEQRGLRMIEKTRGYGGKTVEGQLRFI
;
A
#
# COMPACT_ATOMS: atom_id res chain seq x y z
N MET A 1 -34.09 -32.93 -25.57
CA MET A 1 -34.63 -32.42 -26.85
C MET A 1 -33.66 -31.34 -27.33
N LEU A 2 -32.73 -31.61 -28.25
CA LEU A 2 -32.90 -31.60 -29.73
C LEU A 2 -33.50 -30.27 -30.22
N ALA A 3 -32.97 -29.52 -31.19
CA ALA A 3 -31.89 -29.65 -32.17
C ALA A 3 -31.70 -28.24 -32.80
N SER A 4 -30.48 -27.77 -33.14
CA SER A 4 -29.90 -27.73 -34.50
C SER A 4 -30.89 -27.31 -35.61
N THR A 5 -30.59 -26.38 -36.53
CA THR A 5 -29.88 -26.67 -37.81
C THR A 5 -29.78 -25.37 -38.66
N ARG A 6 -28.58 -24.86 -38.99
CA ARG A 6 -27.86 -24.83 -40.31
C ARG A 6 -28.59 -24.25 -41.54
N LEU A 7 -27.87 -23.45 -42.35
CA LEU A 7 -27.32 -23.77 -43.69
C LEU A 7 -26.53 -22.54 -44.23
N ARG A 8 -25.22 -22.62 -44.56
CA ARG A 8 -24.50 -23.13 -45.77
C ARG A 8 -24.44 -22.19 -47.00
N LEU A 9 -23.28 -21.53 -47.12
CA LEU A 9 -22.33 -21.51 -48.27
C LEU A 9 -22.68 -22.30 -49.56
N ARG A 10 -22.54 -21.65 -50.74
CA ARG A 10 -21.43 -21.78 -51.75
C ARG A 10 -21.85 -21.58 -53.23
N SER A 11 -20.85 -21.12 -54.01
CA SER A 11 -20.58 -21.38 -55.45
C SER A 11 -21.20 -20.40 -56.47
N ALA A 12 -20.63 -20.07 -57.65
CA ALA A 12 -19.32 -20.29 -58.28
C ALA A 12 -19.36 -19.76 -59.75
N ARG A 13 -18.19 -19.38 -60.32
CA ARG A 13 -17.80 -19.40 -61.77
C ARG A 13 -18.59 -18.48 -62.71
N HIS A 14 -18.20 -18.09 -63.93
CA HIS A 14 -17.00 -18.12 -64.82
C HIS A 14 -17.33 -17.11 -65.97
N GLY A 15 -16.33 -16.70 -66.76
CA GLY A 15 -16.57 -16.39 -68.18
C GLY A 15 -15.93 -15.11 -68.73
N ALA A 16 -14.90 -15.28 -69.56
CA ALA A 16 -14.24 -14.24 -70.33
C ALA A 16 -14.97 -13.92 -71.65
N SER A 17 -14.83 -12.70 -72.19
CA SER A 17 -14.85 -12.45 -73.64
C SER A 17 -14.11 -11.17 -74.02
N ARG A 18 -13.25 -11.31 -75.04
CA ARG A 18 -12.51 -10.26 -75.78
C ARG A 18 -13.45 -9.35 -76.58
N LYS A 19 -13.01 -8.11 -76.85
CA LYS A 19 -13.10 -7.47 -78.18
C LYS A 19 -12.08 -6.34 -78.33
N SER A 20 -11.62 -6.22 -79.57
CA SER A 20 -10.50 -5.46 -80.14
C SER A 20 -10.80 -4.00 -80.48
N GLY A 21 -9.75 -3.16 -80.57
CA GLY A 21 -9.79 -1.84 -81.22
C GLY A 21 -8.40 -1.22 -81.35
N ASN A 22 -7.99 -0.93 -82.58
CA ASN A 22 -6.67 -0.48 -83.05
C ASN A 22 -6.27 0.95 -82.66
N GLY A 23 -4.95 1.17 -82.55
CA GLY A 23 -4.26 2.18 -83.38
C GLY A 23 -3.69 3.42 -82.68
N SER A 24 -2.36 3.45 -82.51
CA SER A 24 -1.41 4.41 -83.14
C SER A 24 -0.20 4.73 -82.25
N ASN A 25 0.97 4.55 -82.86
CA ASN A 25 2.31 4.83 -82.34
C ASN A 25 2.60 6.34 -82.37
N VAL A 26 3.12 6.90 -81.27
CA VAL A 26 4.17 7.94 -81.30
C VAL A 26 5.08 7.70 -80.09
N GLY A 27 6.36 7.43 -80.36
CA GLY A 27 7.35 7.12 -79.34
C GLY A 27 7.85 8.34 -78.57
N THR A 28 8.25 8.12 -77.32
CA THR A 28 9.39 8.79 -76.69
C THR A 28 9.89 7.91 -75.53
N SER A 29 11.21 7.84 -75.41
CA SER A 29 12.01 7.03 -74.49
C SER A 29 11.46 6.93 -73.06
N GLY A 30 10.87 5.77 -72.73
CA GLY A 30 10.50 5.42 -71.36
C GLY A 30 11.70 4.88 -70.60
N ARG A 31 12.38 5.73 -69.82
CA ARG A 31 13.08 5.25 -68.62
C ARG A 31 12.03 4.59 -67.74
N ILE A 32 12.16 3.28 -67.54
CA ILE A 32 11.42 2.51 -66.55
C ILE A 32 11.64 3.20 -65.21
N HIS A 33 10.69 4.05 -64.79
CA HIS A 33 10.55 4.42 -63.40
C HIS A 33 10.01 3.18 -62.71
N VAL A 34 10.92 2.39 -62.14
CA VAL A 34 10.60 1.48 -61.05
C VAL A 34 9.94 2.36 -59.99
N ARG A 35 8.61 2.30 -59.91
CA ARG A 35 7.87 2.88 -58.78
C ARG A 35 8.38 2.16 -57.54
N HIS A 36 9.21 2.83 -56.75
CA HIS A 36 9.51 2.38 -55.40
C HIS A 36 8.17 2.18 -54.69
N ALA A 37 7.91 0.95 -54.24
CA ALA A 37 6.79 0.64 -53.39
C ALA A 37 6.89 1.55 -52.14
N HIS A 38 5.93 2.46 -51.96
CA HIS A 38 5.83 3.21 -50.71
C HIS A 38 5.61 2.20 -49.58
N ASN A 39 6.60 2.03 -48.70
CA ASN A 39 6.48 1.20 -47.51
C ASN A 39 5.27 1.65 -46.69
N LYS A 40 4.39 0.71 -46.38
CA LYS A 40 3.19 0.92 -45.57
C LYS A 40 3.61 1.39 -44.17
N ARG A 41 3.11 2.54 -43.72
CA ARG A 41 3.42 3.08 -42.38
C ARG A 41 2.75 2.23 -41.31
N VAL A 42 3.46 2.01 -40.20
CA VAL A 42 3.00 1.12 -39.12
C VAL A 42 2.74 1.92 -37.84
N LEU A 43 1.51 1.91 -37.35
CA LEU A 43 1.11 2.48 -36.06
C LEU A 43 1.02 1.38 -35.01
N GLY A 44 1.61 1.58 -33.83
CA GLY A 44 1.49 0.70 -32.68
C GLY A 44 0.64 1.33 -31.57
N ILE A 45 -0.44 0.67 -31.17
CA ILE A 45 -1.28 1.03 -30.03
C ILE A 45 -0.85 0.19 -28.83
N ARG A 46 -0.25 0.85 -27.83
CA ARG A 46 0.24 0.20 -26.61
C ARG A 46 -0.90 -0.30 -25.72
N ARG A 47 -0.62 -1.36 -24.96
CA ARG A 47 -1.48 -1.75 -23.82
C ARG A 47 -1.32 -0.77 -22.68
N GLU A 48 -2.38 -0.62 -21.91
CA GLU A 48 -2.40 0.16 -20.68
C GLU A 48 -1.42 -0.45 -19.65
N ASP A 49 -0.88 0.38 -18.76
CA ASP A 49 0.10 -0.01 -17.75
C ASP A 49 -0.50 -1.03 -16.75
N PRO A 50 0.09 -2.22 -16.57
CA PRO A 50 -0.40 -3.22 -15.64
C PRO A 50 -0.56 -2.71 -14.20
N GLN A 51 0.32 -1.81 -13.75
CA GLN A 51 0.30 -1.25 -12.40
C GLN A 51 -0.84 -0.26 -12.19
N ARG A 52 -1.34 0.36 -13.27
CA ARG A 52 -2.47 1.30 -13.24
C ARG A 52 -3.77 0.55 -13.53
N ILE A 53 -4.25 -0.21 -12.55
CA ILE A 53 -5.39 -1.14 -12.70
C ILE A 53 -6.68 -0.50 -13.24
N TRP A 54 -6.90 0.78 -12.97
CA TRP A 54 -8.07 1.53 -13.42
C TRP A 54 -7.88 2.21 -14.78
N GLU A 55 -6.66 2.27 -15.33
CA GLU A 55 -6.45 2.81 -16.67
C GLU A 55 -7.00 1.85 -17.72
N ARG A 56 -8.10 2.28 -18.35
CA ARG A 56 -8.83 1.52 -19.36
C ARG A 56 -9.03 2.34 -20.64
N ARG A 57 -8.57 3.59 -20.65
CA ARG A 57 -8.72 4.50 -21.79
C ARG A 57 -7.71 4.15 -22.87
N CYS A 58 -8.10 4.37 -24.12
CA CYS A 58 -7.29 4.10 -25.29
C CYS A 58 -7.09 5.40 -26.08
N PRO A 59 -5.89 5.66 -26.68
CA PRO A 59 -5.66 6.86 -27.46
C PRO A 59 -6.51 6.94 -28.74
N LEU A 60 -6.85 5.79 -29.34
CA LEU A 60 -7.70 5.70 -30.54
C LEU A 60 -8.84 4.72 -30.33
N THR A 61 -10.00 5.00 -30.94
CA THR A 61 -11.13 4.06 -30.97
C THR A 61 -11.00 3.07 -32.13
N PRO A 62 -11.71 1.92 -32.10
CA PRO A 62 -11.78 1.01 -33.23
C PRO A 62 -12.24 1.68 -34.53
N GLU A 63 -13.19 2.61 -34.47
CA GLU A 63 -13.67 3.34 -35.66
C GLU A 63 -12.59 4.25 -36.26
N ALA A 64 -11.75 4.87 -35.43
CA ALA A 64 -10.62 5.65 -35.93
C ALA A 64 -9.55 4.76 -36.57
N VAL A 65 -9.32 3.57 -35.98
CA VAL A 65 -8.43 2.55 -36.55
C VAL A 65 -8.93 2.06 -37.90
N GLU A 66 -10.23 1.80 -38.04
CA GLU A 66 -10.85 1.40 -39.31
C GLU A 66 -10.60 2.45 -40.40
N ARG A 67 -10.78 3.74 -40.09
CA ARG A 67 -10.47 4.83 -41.03
C ARG A 67 -8.99 4.85 -41.41
N LEU A 68 -8.08 4.71 -40.46
CA LEU A 68 -6.63 4.67 -40.74
C LEU A 68 -6.25 3.49 -41.65
N VAL A 69 -6.84 2.31 -41.44
CA VAL A 69 -6.57 1.12 -42.25
C VAL A 69 -7.16 1.27 -43.65
N ASN A 70 -8.43 1.66 -43.77
CA ASN A 70 -9.18 1.64 -45.03
C ASN A 70 -8.94 2.87 -45.90
N GLU A 71 -8.87 4.07 -45.32
CA GLU A 71 -8.79 5.33 -46.06
C GLU A 71 -7.34 5.76 -46.29
N HIS A 72 -6.43 5.41 -45.37
CA HIS A 72 -5.05 5.92 -45.35
C HIS A 72 -3.98 4.84 -45.57
N ASN A 73 -4.39 3.58 -45.77
CA ASN A 73 -3.49 2.44 -45.96
C ASN A 73 -2.41 2.32 -44.85
N VAL A 74 -2.77 2.60 -43.59
CA VAL A 74 -1.88 2.44 -42.43
C VAL A 74 -2.00 1.00 -41.91
N GLU A 75 -0.87 0.38 -41.53
CA GLU A 75 -0.90 -0.87 -40.78
C GLU A 75 -0.99 -0.55 -39.29
N VAL A 76 -2.05 -1.00 -38.62
CA VAL A 76 -2.23 -0.77 -37.19
C VAL A 76 -1.94 -2.07 -36.43
N LEU A 77 -1.01 -2.01 -35.50
CA LEU A 77 -0.69 -3.04 -34.53
C LEU A 77 -1.27 -2.67 -33.18
N VAL A 78 -1.88 -3.61 -32.48
CA VAL A 78 -2.44 -3.40 -31.14
C VAL A 78 -1.87 -4.43 -30.17
N GLN A 79 -1.39 -3.97 -29.02
CA GLN A 79 -1.04 -4.89 -27.94
C GLN A 79 -2.31 -5.42 -27.26
N PRO A 80 -2.36 -6.73 -26.95
CA PRO A 80 -3.49 -7.33 -26.26
C PRO A 80 -3.64 -6.74 -24.86
N CYS A 81 -4.88 -6.44 -24.48
CA CYS A 81 -5.20 -5.91 -23.17
C CYS A 81 -6.64 -6.22 -22.75
N ASP A 82 -6.81 -6.92 -21.63
CA ASP A 82 -8.13 -7.37 -21.15
C ASP A 82 -8.92 -6.28 -20.39
N ARG A 83 -8.25 -5.21 -19.96
CA ARG A 83 -8.88 -4.12 -19.16
C ARG A 83 -9.41 -2.97 -20.02
N ARG A 84 -8.84 -2.77 -21.21
CA ARG A 84 -9.17 -1.67 -22.13
C ARG A 84 -10.68 -1.61 -22.39
N ILE A 85 -11.22 -0.40 -22.48
CA ILE A 85 -12.66 -0.20 -22.67
C ILE A 85 -13.18 -0.76 -24.00
N PHE A 86 -12.36 -0.72 -25.04
CA PHE A 86 -12.61 -1.40 -26.32
C PHE A 86 -11.84 -2.72 -26.34
N LYS A 87 -12.51 -3.80 -26.73
CA LYS A 87 -11.89 -5.13 -26.71
C LYS A 87 -10.89 -5.27 -27.84
N THR A 88 -9.91 -6.15 -27.67
CA THR A 88 -8.91 -6.44 -28.71
C THR A 88 -9.57 -6.88 -30.02
N GLU A 89 -10.66 -7.64 -29.93
CA GLU A 89 -11.42 -8.12 -31.08
C GLU A 89 -12.07 -6.98 -31.88
N ASP A 90 -12.43 -5.87 -31.23
CA ASP A 90 -13.02 -4.71 -31.90
C ASP A 90 -11.99 -4.02 -32.80
N PHE A 91 -10.74 -3.92 -32.33
CA PHE A 91 -9.62 -3.44 -33.16
C PHE A 91 -9.29 -4.39 -34.31
N VAL A 92 -9.35 -5.71 -34.08
CA VAL A 92 -9.12 -6.70 -35.14
C VAL A 92 -10.19 -6.59 -36.23
N LYS A 93 -11.47 -6.42 -35.86
CA LYS A 93 -12.55 -6.18 -36.82
C LYS A 93 -12.35 -4.89 -37.61
N ALA A 94 -11.81 -3.85 -36.97
CA ALA A 94 -11.41 -2.60 -37.60
C ALA A 94 -10.17 -2.72 -38.51
N GLY A 95 -9.55 -3.91 -38.60
CA GLY A 95 -8.41 -4.17 -39.49
C GLY A 95 -7.03 -4.06 -38.83
N ALA A 96 -6.94 -3.87 -37.51
CA ALA A 96 -5.68 -3.94 -36.78
C ALA A 96 -5.19 -5.40 -36.61
N LYS A 97 -3.89 -5.57 -36.37
CA LYS A 97 -3.27 -6.87 -36.06
C LYS A 97 -2.79 -6.88 -34.61
N VAL A 98 -3.03 -7.97 -33.90
CA VAL A 98 -2.50 -8.14 -32.54
C VAL A 98 -0.98 -8.34 -32.63
N HIS A 99 -0.21 -7.58 -31.84
CA HIS A 99 1.24 -7.72 -31.78
C HIS A 99 1.77 -7.53 -30.34
N PRO A 100 2.58 -8.45 -29.79
CA PRO A 100 2.94 -8.44 -28.37
C PRO A 100 3.90 -7.32 -27.97
N THR A 101 4.79 -6.88 -28.86
CA THR A 101 5.87 -5.91 -28.54
C THR A 101 5.80 -4.60 -29.31
N LEU A 102 4.88 -4.48 -30.28
CA LEU A 102 4.85 -3.39 -31.28
C LEU A 102 6.19 -3.14 -32.03
N SER A 103 7.14 -4.08 -32.02
CA SER A 103 8.45 -3.87 -32.64
C SER A 103 8.44 -3.44 -34.12
N PRO A 104 7.44 -3.75 -34.97
CA PRO A 104 7.41 -3.23 -36.34
C PRO A 104 6.87 -1.80 -36.49
N ALA A 105 6.44 -1.14 -35.42
CA ALA A 105 5.75 0.16 -35.47
C ALA A 105 6.69 1.37 -35.69
N ASP A 106 6.33 2.26 -36.61
CA ASP A 106 7.01 3.54 -36.85
C ASP A 106 6.58 4.59 -35.82
N VAL A 107 5.29 4.62 -35.50
CA VAL A 107 4.71 5.51 -34.50
C VAL A 107 4.10 4.66 -33.39
N LEU A 108 4.45 4.93 -32.14
CA LEU A 108 3.90 4.26 -30.97
C LEU A 108 3.09 5.26 -30.15
N ILE A 109 1.84 4.89 -29.85
CA ILE A 109 0.93 5.72 -29.07
C ILE A 109 0.41 4.99 -27.84
N GLY A 110 0.33 5.71 -26.73
CA GLY A 110 -0.27 5.26 -25.47
C GLY A 110 -0.91 6.43 -24.73
N ILE A 111 -1.76 6.17 -23.75
CA ILE A 111 -2.24 7.24 -22.86
C ILE A 111 -1.13 7.65 -21.91
N LYS A 112 -0.63 6.72 -21.10
CA LYS A 112 0.40 6.98 -20.07
C LYS A 112 1.81 6.63 -20.53
N GLU A 113 2.78 6.96 -19.68
CA GLU A 113 4.20 6.65 -19.83
C GLU A 113 4.41 5.16 -20.17
N THR A 114 5.27 4.88 -21.15
CA THR A 114 5.68 3.50 -21.46
C THR A 114 6.64 3.00 -20.38
N PRO A 115 6.43 1.80 -19.81
CA PRO A 115 7.40 1.16 -18.91
C PRO A 115 8.80 1.11 -19.54
N LEU A 116 9.84 1.40 -18.76
CA LEU A 116 11.19 1.66 -19.28
C LEU A 116 11.76 0.50 -20.10
N GLU A 117 11.42 -0.73 -19.73
CA GLU A 117 11.80 -1.98 -20.38
C GLU A 117 11.08 -2.23 -21.71
N GLU A 118 9.96 -1.55 -21.96
CA GLU A 118 9.17 -1.65 -23.20
C GLU A 118 9.41 -0.46 -24.16
N VAL A 119 10.28 0.50 -23.80
CA VAL A 119 10.59 1.65 -24.65
C VAL A 119 11.47 1.24 -25.83
N LEU A 120 10.91 1.31 -27.04
CA LEU A 120 11.62 1.00 -28.28
C LEU A 120 12.31 2.24 -28.86
N THR A 121 13.64 2.28 -28.84
CA THR A 121 14.42 3.42 -29.35
C THR A 121 15.15 3.12 -30.65
N ASP A 122 15.22 1.86 -31.06
CA ASP A 122 15.82 1.45 -32.32
C ASP A 122 14.94 1.82 -33.52
N PRO A 123 15.52 2.11 -34.70
CA PRO A 123 14.72 2.31 -35.92
C PRO A 123 13.75 1.14 -36.15
N SER A 124 12.63 1.45 -36.78
CA SER A 124 11.64 0.44 -37.12
C SER A 124 12.23 -0.58 -38.10
N PRO A 125 12.21 -1.90 -37.81
CA PRO A 125 12.75 -2.92 -38.71
C PRO A 125 11.91 -3.06 -40.00
N SER A 126 10.67 -2.57 -40.01
CA SER A 126 9.77 -2.63 -41.17
C SER A 126 10.07 -1.52 -42.19
N SER A 127 10.37 -0.30 -41.72
CA SER A 127 10.55 0.87 -42.58
C SER A 127 11.96 1.44 -42.60
N GLY A 128 12.80 1.10 -41.62
CA GLY A 128 14.10 1.73 -41.36
C GLY A 128 14.01 3.14 -40.77
N ALA A 129 12.80 3.66 -40.51
CA ALA A 129 12.59 5.02 -40.03
C ALA A 129 12.83 5.15 -38.51
N PRO A 130 13.21 6.35 -38.02
CA PRO A 130 13.18 6.65 -36.58
C PRO A 130 11.77 6.45 -36.02
N ARG A 131 11.69 6.04 -34.76
CA ARG A 131 10.39 5.87 -34.08
C ARG A 131 9.91 7.17 -33.45
N THR A 132 8.60 7.41 -33.54
CA THR A 132 7.94 8.48 -32.79
C THR A 132 7.09 7.88 -31.69
N HIS A 133 7.35 8.27 -30.44
CA HIS A 133 6.55 7.89 -29.28
C HIS A 133 5.68 9.07 -28.85
N ILE A 134 4.38 8.84 -28.69
CA ILE A 134 3.43 9.86 -28.26
C ILE A 134 2.61 9.37 -27.06
N MET A 135 2.75 10.05 -25.92
CA MET A 135 2.12 9.68 -24.65
C MET A 135 2.00 10.88 -23.72
N PHE A 136 1.25 10.76 -22.61
CA PHE A 136 1.40 11.67 -21.48
C PHE A 136 2.68 11.30 -20.73
N SER A 137 3.84 11.76 -21.22
CA SER A 137 5.13 11.42 -20.63
C SER A 137 5.37 12.13 -19.31
N HIS A 138 4.76 13.30 -19.12
CA HIS A 138 4.95 14.21 -17.98
C HIS A 138 6.41 14.61 -17.72
N THR A 139 7.32 14.28 -18.63
CA THR A 139 8.74 14.61 -18.57
C THR A 139 8.93 16.13 -18.61
N HIS A 140 8.03 16.86 -19.30
CA HIS A 140 8.04 18.32 -19.33
C HIS A 140 7.77 18.99 -17.98
N LYS A 141 7.30 18.27 -16.96
CA LYS A 141 7.10 18.81 -15.61
C LYS A 141 8.39 18.88 -14.79
N GLY A 142 9.50 18.33 -15.31
CA GLY A 142 10.80 18.36 -14.63
C GLY A 142 10.86 17.54 -13.35
N GLN A 143 9.98 16.55 -13.20
CA GLN A 143 9.92 15.67 -12.03
C GLN A 143 10.96 14.55 -12.16
N THR A 144 11.76 14.35 -11.12
CA THR A 144 12.95 13.45 -11.16
C THR A 144 12.62 12.00 -11.52
N TYR A 145 11.44 11.49 -11.15
CA TYR A 145 11.04 10.11 -11.48
C TYR A 145 10.86 9.87 -13.00
N ASN A 146 10.65 10.93 -13.79
CA ASN A 146 10.49 10.86 -15.25
C ASN A 146 11.83 10.96 -16.00
N ALA A 147 12.93 11.29 -15.31
CA ALA A 147 14.25 11.43 -15.92
C ALA A 147 14.74 10.16 -16.66
N PRO A 148 14.52 8.93 -16.14
CA PRO A 148 14.91 7.70 -16.84
C PRO A 148 14.15 7.46 -18.15
N LEU A 149 12.89 7.88 -18.24
CA LEU A 149 12.13 7.78 -19.49
C LEU A 149 12.68 8.77 -20.52
N LEU A 150 12.91 10.02 -20.12
CA LEU A 150 13.43 11.06 -21.01
C LEU A 150 14.85 10.73 -21.52
N SER A 151 15.71 10.17 -20.68
CA SER A 151 17.08 9.81 -21.05
C SER A 151 17.14 8.82 -22.22
N LYS A 152 16.17 7.89 -22.33
CA LYS A 152 16.06 6.95 -23.46
C LYS A 152 15.91 7.62 -24.83
N PHE A 153 15.52 8.89 -24.89
CA PHE A 153 15.35 9.63 -26.14
C PHE A 153 16.54 10.56 -26.46
N LEU A 154 17.61 10.53 -25.69
CA LEU A 154 18.78 11.41 -25.86
C LEU A 154 20.02 10.67 -26.36
N GLU A 155 20.79 11.34 -27.23
CA GLU A 155 21.90 10.80 -28.02
C GLU A 155 22.97 10.14 -27.13
N GLU A 156 23.38 10.82 -26.05
CA GLU A 156 24.42 10.34 -25.13
C GLU A 156 24.09 8.94 -24.57
N ASP A 157 22.83 8.68 -24.25
CA ASP A 157 22.39 7.40 -23.69
C ASP A 157 22.15 6.34 -24.78
N LEU A 158 21.78 6.76 -25.99
CA LEU A 158 21.59 5.89 -27.15
C LEU A 158 22.91 5.40 -27.75
N ILE A 159 23.94 6.24 -27.78
CA ILE A 159 25.31 5.86 -28.18
C ILE A 159 25.92 4.88 -27.15
N ASN A 160 25.70 5.14 -25.86
CA ASN A 160 26.16 4.27 -24.78
C ASN A 160 25.47 2.90 -24.78
N ALA A 161 24.17 2.84 -25.12
CA ALA A 161 23.42 1.58 -25.22
C ALA A 161 23.83 0.71 -26.44
N ARG A 162 24.48 1.29 -27.46
CA ARG A 162 24.86 0.59 -28.72
C ARG A 162 26.37 0.38 -28.88
N ASN A 163 27.11 0.22 -27.78
CA ASN A 163 28.56 -0.06 -27.78
C ASN A 163 29.41 0.95 -28.59
N GLY A 164 29.06 2.24 -28.59
CA GLY A 164 29.93 3.30 -29.11
C GLY A 164 30.01 3.42 -30.64
N SER A 165 29.11 2.78 -31.40
CA SER A 165 29.04 3.01 -32.85
C SER A 165 28.53 4.42 -33.15
N LYS A 166 29.45 5.33 -33.47
CA LYS A 166 29.20 6.74 -33.83
C LYS A 166 28.57 6.92 -35.23
N LEU A 167 28.10 5.83 -35.85
CA LEU A 167 27.55 5.78 -37.21
C LEU A 167 26.04 6.04 -37.27
N VAL A 168 25.39 6.39 -36.16
CA VAL A 168 23.96 6.67 -36.16
C VAL A 168 23.77 8.09 -36.68
N ASP A 169 23.31 8.20 -37.93
CA ASP A 169 22.75 9.43 -38.48
C ASP A 169 21.70 9.98 -37.48
N ASP A 170 21.84 11.24 -37.04
CA ASP A 170 20.90 11.93 -36.14
C ASP A 170 19.44 11.74 -36.60
N HIS A 171 19.22 11.57 -37.91
CA HIS A 171 17.93 11.30 -38.53
C HIS A 171 17.30 9.93 -38.18
N LEU A 172 18.01 9.02 -37.50
CA LEU A 172 17.54 7.68 -37.12
C LEU A 172 17.23 7.53 -35.62
N LEU A 173 17.38 8.58 -34.82
CA LEU A 173 17.11 8.57 -33.38
C LEU A 173 15.62 8.82 -33.09
N PRO A 174 15.07 8.27 -31.99
CA PRO A 174 13.64 8.34 -31.70
C PRO A 174 13.20 9.75 -31.29
N THR A 175 11.91 10.01 -31.46
CA THR A 175 11.24 11.25 -31.07
C THR A 175 10.26 10.99 -29.93
N LEU A 176 10.24 11.85 -28.91
CA LEU A 176 9.26 11.85 -27.81
C LEU A 176 8.36 13.07 -27.92
N VAL A 177 7.06 12.84 -28.04
CA VAL A 177 6.00 13.86 -28.09
C VAL A 177 5.07 13.67 -26.88
N ASP A 178 4.77 14.76 -26.18
CA ASP A 178 3.87 14.72 -25.03
C ASP A 178 2.48 15.27 -25.39
N TRP A 179 1.43 14.44 -25.21
CA TRP A 179 0.04 14.85 -25.46
C TRP A 179 -0.35 16.13 -24.70
N GLU A 180 0.24 16.38 -23.51
CA GLU A 180 -0.09 17.54 -22.67
C GLU A 180 0.35 18.87 -23.29
N LEU A 181 1.34 18.85 -24.18
CA LEU A 181 1.92 20.04 -24.81
C LEU A 181 1.32 20.36 -26.19
N LEU A 182 0.30 19.61 -26.62
CA LEU A 182 -0.48 19.97 -27.79
C LEU A 182 -1.36 21.18 -27.44
N THR A 183 -0.93 22.35 -27.92
CA THR A 183 -1.61 23.64 -27.73
C THR A 183 -1.95 24.29 -29.06
N ASP A 184 -2.91 25.20 -29.06
CA ASP A 184 -3.13 26.14 -30.16
C ASP A 184 -2.05 27.25 -30.18
N GLU A 185 -2.18 28.19 -31.12
CA GLU A 185 -1.32 29.36 -31.30
C GLU A 185 -1.23 30.28 -30.06
N ASN A 186 -2.26 30.26 -29.21
CA ASN A 186 -2.33 31.06 -27.98
C ASN A 186 -1.79 30.30 -26.76
N GLY A 187 -1.25 29.10 -26.95
CA GLY A 187 -0.74 28.24 -25.87
C GLY A 187 -1.84 27.52 -25.08
N LYS A 188 -3.09 27.55 -25.55
CA LYS A 188 -4.19 26.83 -24.89
C LYS A 188 -4.15 25.37 -25.31
N ARG A 189 -4.12 24.47 -24.33
CA ARG A 189 -4.13 23.02 -24.52
C ARG A 189 -5.38 22.58 -25.30
N THR A 190 -5.18 21.79 -26.36
CA THR A 190 -6.24 21.33 -27.27
C THR A 190 -6.77 19.94 -26.94
N VAL A 191 -5.95 19.10 -26.29
CA VAL A 191 -6.33 17.73 -25.92
C VAL A 191 -6.10 17.45 -24.44
N GLY A 192 -7.05 16.80 -23.78
CA GLY A 192 -6.92 16.46 -22.37
C GLY A 192 -8.20 15.89 -21.79
N PHE A 193 -8.10 15.47 -20.53
CA PHE A 193 -9.20 14.77 -19.85
C PHE A 193 -9.88 15.60 -18.77
N GLY A 194 -9.54 16.89 -18.64
CA GLY A 194 -9.99 17.73 -17.53
C GLY A 194 -11.51 17.79 -17.39
N TRP A 195 -12.25 17.88 -18.51
CA TRP A 195 -13.71 17.90 -18.47
C TRP A 195 -14.28 16.63 -17.85
N TYR A 196 -13.81 15.45 -18.27
CA TYR A 196 -14.21 14.17 -17.71
C TYR A 196 -13.76 13.97 -16.26
N ALA A 197 -12.64 14.56 -15.84
CA ALA A 197 -12.25 14.59 -14.43
C ALA A 197 -13.29 15.37 -13.61
N GLY A 198 -13.77 16.50 -14.14
CA GLY A 198 -14.87 17.29 -13.58
C GLY A 198 -16.16 16.49 -13.43
N VAL A 199 -16.59 15.85 -14.52
CA VAL A 199 -17.81 15.02 -14.56
C VAL A 199 -17.73 13.84 -13.58
N ALA A 200 -16.66 13.05 -13.65
CA ALA A 200 -16.50 11.91 -12.76
C ALA A 200 -16.35 12.37 -11.30
N GLY A 201 -15.59 13.45 -11.06
CA GLY A 201 -15.32 13.98 -9.73
C GLY A 201 -16.55 14.54 -9.04
N VAL A 202 -17.44 15.23 -9.77
CA VAL A 202 -18.69 15.73 -9.18
C VAL A 202 -19.64 14.57 -8.83
N ILE A 203 -19.72 13.54 -9.67
CA ILE A 203 -20.57 12.37 -9.42
C ILE A 203 -20.02 11.56 -8.22
N GLU A 204 -18.72 11.24 -8.21
CA GLU A 204 -18.09 10.51 -7.11
C GLU A 204 -18.13 11.32 -5.79
N GLY A 205 -17.99 12.64 -5.86
CA GLY A 205 -18.11 13.50 -4.70
C GLY A 205 -19.54 13.62 -4.16
N LEU A 206 -20.58 13.55 -5.01
CA LEU A 206 -21.97 13.41 -4.56
C LEU A 206 -22.20 12.08 -3.82
N VAL A 207 -21.63 10.97 -4.31
CA VAL A 207 -21.65 9.67 -3.61
C VAL A 207 -20.96 9.77 -2.25
N SER A 208 -19.75 10.35 -2.20
CA SER A 208 -19.01 10.59 -0.96
C SER A 208 -19.81 11.45 0.03
N THR A 209 -20.47 12.49 -0.47
CA THR A 209 -21.34 13.38 0.33
C THR A 209 -22.57 12.64 0.87
N ALA A 210 -23.17 11.76 0.07
CA ALA A 210 -24.30 10.94 0.50
C ALA A 210 -23.91 9.97 1.64
N HIS A 211 -22.73 9.34 1.55
CA HIS A 211 -22.20 8.48 2.62
C HIS A 211 -21.90 9.27 3.90
N LEU A 212 -21.38 10.49 3.79
CA LEU A 212 -21.22 11.38 4.93
C LEU A 212 -22.58 11.65 5.59
N HIS A 213 -23.59 12.08 4.82
CA HIS A 213 -24.94 12.32 5.35
C HIS A 213 -25.54 11.08 6.02
N LEU A 214 -25.37 9.91 5.41
CA LEU A 214 -25.82 8.65 6.00
C LEU A 214 -25.15 8.38 7.35
N SER A 215 -23.85 8.65 7.48
CA SER A 215 -23.13 8.52 8.75
C SER A 215 -23.58 9.52 9.83
N LEU A 216 -24.28 10.59 9.44
CA LEU A 216 -24.90 11.58 10.32
C LEU A 216 -26.39 11.28 10.59
N GLY A 217 -26.88 10.12 10.15
CA GLY A 217 -28.29 9.73 10.29
C GLY A 217 -29.24 10.44 9.32
N VAL A 218 -28.73 10.96 8.19
CA VAL A 218 -29.52 11.68 7.19
C VAL A 218 -29.56 10.92 5.87
N ALA A 219 -30.75 10.49 5.46
CA ALA A 219 -30.99 9.92 4.14
C ALA A 219 -31.11 11.05 3.09
N SER A 220 -29.98 11.51 2.56
CA SER A 220 -30.01 12.51 1.47
C SER A 220 -30.52 11.91 0.15
N PRO A 221 -31.18 12.70 -0.73
CA PRO A 221 -31.62 12.24 -2.06
C PRO A 221 -30.48 11.65 -2.92
N PHE A 222 -29.24 12.03 -2.63
CA PHE A 222 -28.04 11.56 -3.35
C PHE A 222 -27.61 10.13 -3.00
N LEU A 223 -28.25 9.45 -2.04
CA LEU A 223 -27.91 8.06 -1.69
C LEU A 223 -28.06 7.09 -2.87
N GLY A 224 -28.96 7.38 -3.81
CA GLY A 224 -29.14 6.61 -5.04
C GLY A 224 -28.16 6.97 -6.18
N THR A 225 -27.17 7.82 -5.94
CA THR A 225 -26.23 8.25 -6.99
C THR A 225 -25.34 7.06 -7.40
N PRO A 226 -25.37 6.61 -8.66
CA PRO A 226 -24.46 5.58 -9.12
C PRO A 226 -23.02 6.11 -9.19
N ARG A 227 -22.04 5.26 -8.87
CA ARG A 227 -20.63 5.62 -9.02
C ARG A 227 -20.28 5.77 -10.51
N PRO A 228 -19.34 6.64 -10.90
CA PRO A 228 -19.14 6.96 -12.32
C PRO A 228 -18.72 5.78 -13.19
N HIS A 229 -18.05 4.77 -12.63
CA HIS A 229 -17.58 3.60 -13.39
C HIS A 229 -18.64 2.51 -13.60
N THR A 230 -19.85 2.65 -13.05
CA THR A 230 -20.87 1.58 -13.07
C THR A 230 -21.74 1.60 -14.32
N ALA A 231 -21.78 2.72 -15.06
CA ALA A 231 -22.59 2.85 -16.27
C ALA A 231 -22.02 3.91 -17.23
N PRO A 232 -22.36 3.87 -18.53
CA PRO A 232 -22.03 4.94 -19.47
C PRO A 232 -22.65 6.28 -19.04
N LEU A 233 -22.02 7.38 -19.45
CA LEU A 233 -22.37 8.73 -19.00
C LEU A 233 -23.87 9.08 -19.18
N PRO A 234 -24.54 8.78 -20.32
CA PRO A 234 -25.96 9.08 -20.47
C PRO A 234 -26.85 8.44 -19.39
N SER A 235 -26.51 7.23 -18.94
CA SER A 235 -27.28 6.52 -17.90
C SER A 235 -27.06 7.13 -16.51
N LEU A 236 -25.83 7.57 -16.22
CA LEU A 236 -25.52 8.31 -15.00
C LEU A 236 -26.28 9.64 -14.94
N LEU A 237 -26.28 10.39 -16.05
CA LEU A 237 -27.01 11.66 -16.14
C LEU A 237 -28.53 11.46 -15.99
N ALA A 238 -29.09 10.38 -16.55
CA ALA A 238 -30.49 10.03 -16.35
C ALA A 238 -30.82 9.75 -14.87
N SER A 239 -29.94 9.02 -14.18
CA SER A 239 -30.08 8.74 -12.75
C SER A 239 -30.03 10.02 -11.91
N LEU A 240 -29.09 10.92 -12.22
CA LEU A 240 -29.03 12.23 -11.57
C LEU A 240 -30.26 13.11 -11.84
N ARG A 241 -30.83 13.08 -13.05
CA ARG A 241 -32.09 13.77 -13.35
C ARG A 241 -33.26 13.25 -12.51
N GLN A 242 -33.31 11.95 -12.25
CA GLN A 242 -34.31 11.36 -11.35
C GLN A 242 -34.14 11.87 -9.92
N ILE A 243 -32.91 11.95 -9.42
CA ILE A 243 -32.59 12.57 -8.12
C ILE A 243 -33.01 14.04 -8.13
N GLY A 244 -32.70 14.78 -9.19
CA GLY A 244 -33.11 16.18 -9.36
C GLY A 244 -34.63 16.37 -9.32
N ASN A 245 -35.39 15.48 -9.96
CA ASN A 245 -36.85 15.48 -9.89
C ASN A 245 -37.38 15.18 -8.48
N THR A 246 -36.74 14.25 -7.77
CA THR A 246 -37.06 13.95 -6.36
C THR A 246 -36.84 15.20 -5.49
N ILE A 247 -35.73 15.91 -5.67
CA ILE A 247 -35.47 17.17 -4.95
C ILE A 247 -36.52 18.24 -5.29
N LYS A 248 -36.94 18.38 -6.56
CA LYS A 248 -37.99 19.35 -6.93
C LYS A 248 -39.33 19.07 -6.24
N GLN A 249 -39.67 17.78 -6.07
CA GLN A 249 -40.94 17.32 -5.51
C GLN A 249 -40.93 17.33 -3.98
N ASP A 250 -39.90 16.72 -3.38
CA ASP A 250 -39.88 16.40 -1.95
C ASP A 250 -38.92 17.30 -1.15
N GLY A 251 -38.02 18.00 -1.82
CA GLY A 251 -36.96 18.79 -1.19
C GLY A 251 -35.82 17.96 -0.60
N THR A 252 -34.81 18.65 -0.07
CA THR A 252 -33.77 18.04 0.75
C THR A 252 -34.20 17.98 2.22
N PRO A 253 -33.70 17.01 3.01
CA PRO A 253 -33.94 16.96 4.45
C PRO A 253 -33.66 18.29 5.16
N LYS A 254 -34.64 18.76 5.95
CA LYS A 254 -34.55 20.03 6.72
C LYS A 254 -33.32 20.09 7.63
N SER A 255 -32.89 18.96 8.17
CA SER A 255 -31.73 18.87 9.06
C SER A 255 -30.40 19.27 8.41
N MET A 256 -30.31 19.27 7.08
CA MET A 256 -29.12 19.74 6.37
C MET A 256 -29.16 21.25 6.11
N GLY A 257 -30.34 21.87 6.15
CA GLY A 257 -30.58 23.19 5.59
C GLY A 257 -30.41 23.22 4.06
N PRO A 258 -30.26 24.43 3.46
CA PRO A 258 -30.08 24.59 2.02
C PRO A 258 -28.85 23.83 1.49
N PHE A 259 -29.00 23.04 0.44
CA PHE A 259 -27.89 22.27 -0.12
C PHE A 259 -27.04 23.17 -1.03
N VAL A 260 -25.85 23.55 -0.57
CA VAL A 260 -24.97 24.51 -1.26
C VAL A 260 -23.78 23.77 -1.86
N VAL A 261 -23.68 23.75 -3.18
CA VAL A 261 -22.54 23.23 -3.93
C VAL A 261 -21.65 24.39 -4.34
N VAL A 262 -20.36 24.28 -4.03
CA VAL A 262 -19.35 25.24 -4.47
C VAL A 262 -18.46 24.56 -5.48
N VAL A 263 -18.28 25.16 -6.65
CA VAL A 263 -17.32 24.69 -7.66
C VAL A 263 -16.26 25.77 -7.83
N THR A 264 -14.99 25.45 -7.58
CA THR A 264 -13.90 26.41 -7.76
C THR A 264 -13.27 26.30 -9.14
N GLY A 265 -12.71 27.41 -9.61
CA GLY A 265 -11.92 27.46 -10.85
C GLY A 265 -12.74 27.68 -12.11
N SER A 266 -12.06 27.95 -13.22
CA SER A 266 -12.66 28.28 -14.53
C SER A 266 -12.17 27.36 -15.65
N GLY A 267 -11.51 26.26 -15.28
CA GLY A 267 -10.92 25.31 -16.21
C GLY A 267 -11.90 24.24 -16.70
N GLN A 268 -11.40 23.30 -17.50
CA GLN A 268 -12.19 22.19 -18.02
C GLN A 268 -12.81 21.33 -16.91
N VAL A 269 -12.09 21.13 -15.81
CA VAL A 269 -12.59 20.41 -14.63
C VAL A 269 -13.85 21.07 -14.08
N SER A 270 -13.78 22.37 -13.77
CA SER A 270 -14.91 23.13 -13.25
C SER A 270 -16.07 23.13 -14.26
N ASN A 271 -15.79 23.32 -15.55
CA ASN A 271 -16.83 23.29 -16.59
C ASN A 271 -17.53 21.93 -16.69
N GLY A 272 -16.82 20.81 -16.56
CA GLY A 272 -17.41 19.47 -16.54
C GLY A 272 -18.29 19.23 -15.31
N ALA A 273 -17.84 19.70 -14.14
CA ALA A 273 -18.67 19.64 -12.93
C ALA A 273 -19.94 20.50 -13.08
N LEU A 274 -19.80 21.75 -13.54
CA LEU A 274 -20.90 22.70 -13.73
C LEU A 274 -21.92 22.19 -14.75
N SER A 275 -21.49 21.59 -15.86
CA SER A 275 -22.42 21.06 -16.87
C SER A 275 -23.28 19.95 -16.29
N VAL A 276 -22.69 18.97 -15.57
CA VAL A 276 -23.46 17.90 -14.94
C VAL A 276 -24.46 18.45 -13.94
N LEU A 277 -24.03 19.37 -13.06
CA LEU A 277 -24.90 19.94 -12.04
C LEU A 277 -26.09 20.67 -12.66
N ARG A 278 -25.85 21.58 -13.62
CA ARG A 278 -26.90 22.38 -14.28
C ARG A 278 -27.83 21.54 -15.16
N ASP A 279 -27.32 20.50 -15.81
CA ASP A 279 -28.11 19.65 -16.71
C ASP A 279 -28.98 18.61 -15.98
N THR A 280 -28.70 18.34 -14.69
CA THR A 280 -29.32 17.21 -13.97
C THR A 280 -30.05 17.57 -12.67
N LEU A 281 -29.67 18.65 -11.98
CA LEU A 281 -30.24 19.03 -10.68
C LEU A 281 -31.06 20.33 -10.78
N PRO A 282 -31.99 20.61 -9.82
CA PRO A 282 -32.71 21.88 -9.75
C PRO A 282 -31.81 23.02 -9.24
N ILE A 283 -30.85 23.42 -10.08
CA ILE A 283 -29.86 24.43 -9.74
C ILE A 283 -30.48 25.82 -9.63
N GLN A 284 -30.10 26.55 -8.57
CA GLN A 284 -30.18 27.99 -8.50
C GLN A 284 -28.77 28.54 -8.32
N ASP A 285 -28.24 29.23 -9.34
CA ASP A 285 -26.97 29.94 -9.22
C ASP A 285 -27.10 31.10 -8.21
N ILE A 286 -26.07 31.29 -7.40
CA ILE A 286 -25.99 32.32 -6.36
C ILE A 286 -24.62 33.01 -6.38
N SER A 287 -24.57 34.24 -5.86
CA SER A 287 -23.33 34.97 -5.58
C SER A 287 -22.81 34.70 -4.17
N VAL A 288 -21.55 35.04 -3.91
CA VAL A 288 -20.93 34.90 -2.59
C VAL A 288 -21.63 35.74 -1.51
N ASP A 289 -22.15 36.91 -1.88
CA ASP A 289 -22.81 37.83 -0.95
C ASP A 289 -24.20 37.33 -0.50
N GLU A 290 -24.81 36.41 -1.25
CA GLU A 290 -26.09 35.79 -0.90
C GLU A 290 -25.95 34.64 0.11
N LEU A 291 -24.77 34.01 0.22
CA LEU A 291 -24.54 32.83 1.07
C LEU A 291 -25.00 33.02 2.52
N PRO A 292 -24.64 34.11 3.23
CA PRO A 292 -25.00 34.25 4.63
C PRO A 292 -26.51 34.43 4.83
N HIS A 293 -27.18 35.15 3.94
CA HIS A 293 -28.63 35.37 4.01
C HIS A 293 -29.39 34.08 3.70
N LEU A 294 -28.94 33.35 2.67
CA LEU A 294 -29.54 32.11 2.24
C LEU A 294 -29.48 31.02 3.32
N VAL A 295 -28.32 30.85 3.96
CA VAL A 295 -28.13 29.79 4.96
C VAL A 295 -28.75 30.14 6.31
N ARG A 296 -28.86 31.43 6.66
CA ARG A 296 -29.53 31.88 7.89
C ARG A 296 -31.05 31.91 7.79
N ASN A 297 -31.61 32.02 6.60
CA ASN A 297 -33.05 32.10 6.41
C ASN A 297 -33.70 30.69 6.53
N PRO A 298 -34.56 30.45 7.54
CA PRO A 298 -35.22 29.16 7.72
C PRO A 298 -36.24 28.84 6.61
N ASP A 299 -36.72 29.85 5.90
CA ASP A 299 -37.70 29.72 4.82
C ASP A 299 -37.05 29.51 3.44
N THR A 300 -35.73 29.36 3.39
CA THR A 300 -35.01 29.08 2.14
C THR A 300 -35.53 27.78 1.51
N PRO A 301 -36.02 27.81 0.25
CA PRO A 301 -36.57 26.63 -0.41
C PRO A 301 -35.61 25.45 -0.49
N LEU A 302 -35.99 24.31 0.08
CA LEU A 302 -35.18 23.08 0.07
C LEU A 302 -35.40 22.22 -1.18
N ASN A 303 -36.30 22.63 -2.08
CA ASN A 303 -36.54 21.97 -3.37
C ASN A 303 -35.58 22.42 -4.48
N LYS A 304 -34.46 23.02 -4.09
CA LYS A 304 -33.40 23.55 -4.96
C LYS A 304 -32.03 23.12 -4.45
N VAL A 305 -31.07 23.07 -5.37
CA VAL A 305 -29.64 22.96 -5.07
C VAL A 305 -29.00 24.29 -5.43
N TYR A 306 -28.35 24.92 -4.47
CA TYR A 306 -27.76 26.24 -4.65
C TYR A 306 -26.31 26.10 -5.12
N LEU A 307 -25.96 26.75 -6.21
CA LEU A 307 -24.65 26.63 -6.84
C LEU A 307 -23.89 27.95 -6.79
N LEU A 308 -22.74 27.94 -6.14
CA LEU A 308 -21.75 29.01 -6.26
C LEU A 308 -20.62 28.55 -7.18
N HIS A 309 -20.47 29.22 -8.32
CA HIS A 309 -19.26 29.11 -9.13
C HIS A 309 -18.22 30.09 -8.59
N ALA A 310 -17.29 29.60 -7.78
CA ALA A 310 -16.27 30.40 -7.12
C ALA A 310 -15.03 30.58 -8.02
N THR A 311 -14.95 31.73 -8.70
CA THR A 311 -13.75 32.17 -9.44
C THR A 311 -12.78 32.91 -8.51
N GLN A 312 -11.60 33.25 -9.03
CA GLN A 312 -10.52 33.85 -8.22
C GLN A 312 -10.94 35.15 -7.52
N ASP A 313 -11.67 36.01 -8.21
CA ASP A 313 -12.23 37.27 -7.69
C ASP A 313 -13.25 37.07 -6.56
N THR A 314 -13.83 35.86 -6.44
CA THR A 314 -14.80 35.55 -5.40
C THR A 314 -14.18 35.47 -4.00
N TYR A 315 -12.93 34.98 -3.90
CA TYR A 315 -12.30 34.69 -2.60
C TYR A 315 -10.81 35.08 -2.48
N LEU A 316 -10.15 35.53 -3.54
CA LEU A 316 -8.77 36.03 -3.48
C LEU A 316 -8.72 37.55 -3.39
N PHE A 317 -7.91 38.04 -2.47
CA PHE A 317 -7.75 39.47 -2.18
C PHE A 317 -6.28 39.84 -2.20
N HIS A 318 -5.97 41.00 -2.77
CA HIS A 318 -4.60 41.51 -2.80
C HIS A 318 -4.20 41.95 -1.38
N GLN A 319 -3.10 41.41 -0.85
CA GLN A 319 -2.69 41.57 0.55
C GLN A 319 -2.51 43.04 0.98
N LYS A 320 -2.06 43.92 0.06
CA LYS A 320 -1.87 45.36 0.36
C LYS A 320 -3.10 46.24 0.14
N SER A 321 -3.80 46.12 -0.99
CA SER A 321 -4.93 47.00 -1.32
C SER A 321 -6.27 46.49 -0.80
N GLY A 322 -6.38 45.21 -0.46
CA GLY A 322 -7.65 44.56 -0.10
C GLY A 322 -8.63 44.43 -1.27
N GLU A 323 -8.19 44.68 -2.51
CA GLU A 323 -9.03 44.54 -3.70
C GLU A 323 -9.17 43.06 -4.13
N ARG A 324 -10.34 42.70 -4.69
CA ARG A 324 -10.57 41.37 -5.28
C ARG A 324 -9.62 41.10 -6.45
N ALA A 325 -9.17 39.85 -6.57
CA ALA A 325 -8.26 39.44 -7.63
C ALA A 325 -8.87 39.62 -9.03
N LYS A 326 -8.18 40.35 -9.91
CA LYS A 326 -8.46 40.32 -11.36
C LYS A 326 -7.59 39.23 -11.99
N ARG A 327 -8.15 38.48 -12.93
CA ARG A 327 -7.53 37.30 -13.52
C ARG A 327 -6.10 37.57 -14.01
N GLU A 328 -5.91 38.57 -14.85
CA GLU A 328 -4.62 38.88 -15.48
C GLU A 328 -3.58 39.30 -14.44
N ALA A 329 -3.97 40.12 -13.46
CA ALA A 329 -3.10 40.58 -12.38
C ALA A 329 -2.69 39.43 -11.45
N TYR A 330 -3.63 38.54 -11.11
CA TYR A 330 -3.36 37.36 -10.30
C TYR A 330 -2.38 36.40 -10.97
N TYR A 331 -2.55 36.11 -12.26
CA TYR A 331 -1.63 35.21 -12.96
C TYR A 331 -0.24 35.82 -13.17
N ALA A 332 -0.13 37.15 -13.22
CA ALA A 332 1.15 37.85 -13.29
C ALA A 332 1.93 37.78 -11.96
N ASP A 333 1.25 37.94 -10.82
CA ASP A 333 1.85 37.82 -9.48
C ASP A 333 0.89 37.17 -8.47
N PRO A 334 0.82 35.82 -8.45
CA PRO A 334 -0.07 35.10 -7.54
C PRO A 334 0.26 35.30 -6.07
N SER A 335 1.52 35.62 -5.75
CA SER A 335 2.06 35.67 -4.39
C SER A 335 1.59 36.88 -3.58
N SER A 336 1.15 37.94 -4.27
CA SER A 336 0.58 39.16 -3.67
C SER A 336 -0.87 39.00 -3.19
N TYR A 337 -1.46 37.81 -3.33
CA TYR A 337 -2.85 37.52 -2.97
C TYR A 337 -2.96 36.56 -1.79
N GLU A 338 -4.07 36.64 -1.07
CA GLU A 338 -4.45 35.71 0.00
C GLU A 338 -5.88 35.19 -0.23
N SER A 339 -6.17 34.01 0.34
CA SER A 339 -7.50 33.41 0.25
C SER A 339 -8.35 33.69 1.48
N ARG A 340 -9.53 34.25 1.26
CA ARG A 340 -10.60 34.46 2.25
C ARG A 340 -11.74 33.43 2.11
N PHE A 341 -11.46 32.30 1.44
CA PHE A 341 -12.46 31.25 1.19
C PHE A 341 -13.05 30.67 2.50
N HIS A 342 -12.20 30.51 3.52
CA HIS A 342 -12.55 29.91 4.80
C HIS A 342 -13.60 30.69 5.60
N GLU A 343 -13.77 31.98 5.34
CA GLU A 343 -14.75 32.83 6.02
C GLU A 343 -15.90 33.28 5.13
N LEU A 344 -15.65 33.49 3.82
CA LEU A 344 -16.67 33.97 2.89
C LEU A 344 -17.54 32.83 2.34
N ILE A 345 -16.99 31.61 2.22
CA ILE A 345 -17.63 30.52 1.46
C ILE A 345 -17.75 29.24 2.29
N ALA A 346 -16.64 28.75 2.84
CA ALA A 346 -16.58 27.44 3.49
C ALA A 346 -17.65 27.22 4.58
N PRO A 347 -17.97 28.18 5.48
CA PRO A 347 -18.96 27.96 6.53
C PRO A 347 -20.37 27.74 5.98
N TYR A 348 -20.65 28.17 4.75
CA TYR A 348 -21.98 28.13 4.14
C TYR A 348 -22.15 26.95 3.16
N MET A 349 -21.07 26.27 2.77
CA MET A 349 -21.13 25.19 1.76
C MET A 349 -21.52 23.83 2.35
N THR A 350 -22.28 23.02 1.61
CA THR A 350 -22.50 21.60 1.92
C THR A 350 -21.43 20.72 1.27
N TYR A 351 -21.08 21.04 0.03
CA TYR A 351 -20.23 20.20 -0.81
C TYR A 351 -19.31 21.07 -1.67
N LEU A 352 -18.00 20.88 -1.54
CA LEU A 352 -16.98 21.51 -2.38
C LEU A 352 -16.58 20.59 -3.54
N VAL A 353 -16.55 21.13 -4.75
CA VAL A 353 -15.84 20.58 -5.91
C VAL A 353 -14.64 21.48 -6.20
N ASN A 354 -13.45 21.08 -5.77
CA ASN A 354 -12.24 21.85 -6.03
C ASN A 354 -11.64 21.48 -7.40
N GLY A 355 -11.73 22.41 -8.35
CA GLY A 355 -11.20 22.25 -9.72
C GLY A 355 -10.00 23.14 -10.03
N VAL A 356 -9.45 23.83 -9.03
CA VAL A 356 -8.32 24.76 -9.19
C VAL A 356 -7.02 24.00 -9.04
N GLY A 357 -6.19 23.99 -10.08
CA GLY A 357 -4.80 23.54 -9.96
C GLY A 357 -3.97 24.53 -9.13
N TRP A 358 -3.10 24.01 -8.28
CA TRP A 358 -2.30 24.82 -7.36
C TRP A 358 -0.80 24.79 -7.70
N THR A 359 -0.10 25.89 -7.38
CA THR A 359 1.37 25.97 -7.47
C THR A 359 1.91 26.63 -6.20
N LEU A 360 3.19 26.42 -5.89
CA LEU A 360 3.84 27.01 -4.69
C LEU A 360 3.76 28.54 -4.62
N LYS A 361 3.61 29.23 -5.76
CA LYS A 361 3.46 30.69 -5.80
C LYS A 361 2.03 31.15 -5.51
N SER A 362 1.05 30.27 -5.70
CA SER A 362 -0.36 30.55 -5.49
C SER A 362 -0.72 30.41 -4.01
N PRO A 363 -1.56 31.29 -3.44
CA PRO A 363 -2.10 31.08 -2.10
C PRO A 363 -2.89 29.77 -2.04
N ARG A 364 -2.85 29.12 -0.89
CA ARG A 364 -3.72 27.97 -0.60
C ARG A 364 -5.17 28.44 -0.64
N LEU A 365 -6.09 27.57 -1.10
CA LEU A 365 -7.52 27.81 -0.98
C LEU A 365 -7.92 27.90 0.50
N MET A 366 -7.44 26.96 1.31
CA MET A 366 -7.51 27.00 2.78
C MET A 366 -6.29 26.32 3.41
N SER A 367 -5.70 26.94 4.42
CA SER A 367 -4.78 26.27 5.34
C SER A 367 -5.52 25.34 6.32
N ILE A 368 -4.76 24.58 7.13
CA ILE A 368 -5.34 23.71 8.16
C ILE A 368 -6.03 24.54 9.25
N GLU A 369 -5.40 25.62 9.69
CA GLU A 369 -5.94 26.57 10.68
C GLU A 369 -7.19 27.28 10.15
N GLN A 370 -7.15 27.73 8.88
CA GLN A 370 -8.31 28.32 8.22
C GLN A 370 -9.47 27.33 8.10
N THR A 371 -9.19 26.04 7.90
CA THR A 371 -10.24 25.01 7.86
C THR A 371 -10.86 24.81 9.25
N ALA A 372 -10.05 24.84 10.32
CA ALA A 372 -10.56 24.82 11.68
C ALA A 372 -11.42 26.06 12.00
N ASP A 373 -11.00 27.25 11.56
CA ASP A 373 -11.78 28.49 11.69
C ASP A 373 -13.13 28.38 10.98
N ALA A 374 -13.16 27.85 9.75
CA ALA A 374 -14.40 27.62 9.01
C ALA A 374 -15.38 26.71 9.78
N LEU A 375 -14.88 25.63 10.39
CA LEU A 375 -15.70 24.72 11.21
C LEU A 375 -16.23 25.38 12.48
N MET A 376 -15.44 26.23 13.14
CA MET A 376 -15.91 27.01 14.29
C MET A 376 -17.02 27.98 13.90
N ARG A 377 -16.89 28.64 12.75
CA ARG A 377 -17.94 29.54 12.23
C ARG A 377 -19.24 28.79 11.95
N VAL A 378 -19.18 27.52 11.51
CA VAL A 378 -20.38 26.68 11.39
C VAL A 378 -21.03 26.42 12.75
N GLN A 379 -20.24 26.18 13.81
CA GLN A 379 -20.78 25.99 15.17
C GLN A 379 -21.48 27.26 15.65
N GLN A 380 -20.83 28.42 15.50
CA GLN A 380 -21.42 29.72 15.84
C GLN A 380 -22.72 29.98 15.05
N LEU A 381 -22.72 29.71 13.75
CA LEU A 381 -23.91 29.89 12.90
C LEU A 381 -25.09 29.01 13.36
N ARG A 382 -24.82 27.78 13.81
CA ARG A 382 -25.86 26.91 14.38
C ARG A 382 -26.42 27.50 15.66
N GLU A 383 -25.58 28.02 16.55
CA GLU A 383 -26.02 28.66 17.79
C GLU A 383 -26.91 29.88 17.51
N GLU A 384 -26.48 30.77 16.60
CA GLU A 384 -27.24 31.96 16.16
C GLU A 384 -28.65 31.61 15.67
N ILE A 385 -28.78 30.54 14.88
CA ILE A 385 -30.06 30.13 14.30
C ILE A 385 -30.95 29.43 15.33
N SER A 386 -30.34 28.64 16.22
CA SER A 386 -31.06 27.93 17.28
C SER A 386 -31.64 28.89 18.31
N SER A 387 -30.93 29.97 18.65
CA SER A 387 -31.39 31.00 19.58
C SER A 387 -32.62 31.79 19.08
N ASN A 388 -32.89 31.78 17.77
CA ASN A 388 -34.03 32.48 17.18
C ASN A 388 -35.34 31.67 17.19
N GLY A 389 -35.38 30.53 17.89
CA GLY A 389 -36.63 29.86 18.32
C GLY A 389 -37.27 28.89 17.32
N SER A 390 -36.64 28.62 16.18
CA SER A 390 -37.27 27.85 15.09
C SER A 390 -36.88 26.36 15.02
N PHE A 391 -35.81 25.91 15.69
CA PHE A 391 -35.27 24.54 15.58
C PHE A 391 -34.52 24.06 16.84
N ASP A 392 -34.48 22.75 17.11
CA ASP A 392 -33.52 22.15 18.06
C ASP A 392 -32.11 22.26 17.45
N GLY A 393 -31.22 22.99 18.14
CA GLY A 393 -29.88 23.32 17.65
C GLY A 393 -28.96 22.14 17.39
N ARG A 394 -29.32 20.93 17.85
CA ARG A 394 -28.56 19.70 17.59
C ARG A 394 -28.82 19.08 16.22
N ASP A 395 -29.89 19.48 15.53
CA ASP A 395 -30.36 18.82 14.31
C ASP A 395 -30.33 19.68 13.03
N ILE A 396 -29.77 20.89 13.08
CA ILE A 396 -29.66 21.79 11.92
C ILE A 396 -28.26 21.79 11.29
N MET A 397 -28.19 22.03 9.99
CA MET A 397 -26.95 22.12 9.21
C MET A 397 -26.03 20.89 9.31
N LYS A 398 -26.59 19.69 9.43
CA LYS A 398 -25.82 18.43 9.40
C LYS A 398 -25.01 18.34 8.10
N GLY A 399 -23.71 18.04 8.20
CA GLY A 399 -22.81 17.91 7.05
C GLY A 399 -22.23 19.21 6.49
N ARG A 400 -22.64 20.39 7.00
CA ARG A 400 -22.14 21.70 6.55
C ARG A 400 -20.63 21.82 6.73
N CYS A 401 -19.92 22.27 5.69
CA CYS A 401 -18.46 22.42 5.63
C CYS A 401 -17.67 21.11 5.82
N LEU A 402 -18.28 19.93 5.62
CA LEU A 402 -17.62 18.65 5.87
C LEU A 402 -17.27 17.84 4.62
N SER A 403 -17.83 18.13 3.44
CA SER A 403 -17.62 17.32 2.23
C SER A 403 -16.78 18.02 1.17
N TYR A 404 -15.69 17.37 0.77
CA TYR A 404 -14.69 17.90 -0.17
C TYR A 404 -14.43 16.88 -1.29
N ALA A 405 -14.69 17.26 -2.53
CA ALA A 405 -14.22 16.59 -3.74
C ALA A 405 -13.06 17.40 -4.33
N ASP A 406 -11.84 16.99 -4.01
CA ASP A 406 -10.63 17.61 -4.52
C ASP A 406 -10.17 16.95 -5.81
N ILE A 407 -10.54 17.53 -6.96
CA ILE A 407 -10.22 16.97 -8.28
C ILE A 407 -8.80 17.36 -8.71
N SER A 408 -8.23 18.43 -8.15
CA SER A 408 -6.83 18.79 -8.43
C SER A 408 -5.85 17.76 -7.87
N CYS A 409 -6.18 17.15 -6.71
CA CYS A 409 -5.37 16.14 -6.03
C CYS A 409 -3.97 16.64 -5.68
N ASP A 410 -3.82 17.94 -5.41
CA ASP A 410 -2.56 18.54 -5.01
C ASP A 410 -2.32 18.26 -3.51
N ILE A 411 -1.61 17.16 -3.21
CA ILE A 411 -1.32 16.73 -1.82
C ILE A 411 -0.60 17.85 -1.08
N GLU A 412 -1.13 18.21 0.09
CA GLU A 412 -0.68 19.35 0.89
C GLU A 412 -0.55 20.63 0.05
N GLY A 413 -1.42 20.82 -0.94
CA GLY A 413 -1.44 21.93 -1.89
C GLY A 413 -2.57 22.93 -1.63
N GLY A 414 -3.47 23.11 -2.60
CA GLY A 414 -4.55 24.11 -2.50
C GLY A 414 -5.40 23.95 -1.23
N LEU A 415 -5.76 22.71 -0.87
CA LEU A 415 -6.34 22.38 0.43
C LEU A 415 -5.23 21.83 1.33
N GLY A 416 -4.80 22.62 2.31
CA GLY A 416 -3.64 22.27 3.15
C GLY A 416 -3.81 20.99 3.97
N PHE A 417 -5.06 20.56 4.23
CA PHE A 417 -5.37 19.34 4.96
C PHE A 417 -5.40 18.08 4.08
N LEU A 418 -5.21 18.18 2.77
CA LEU A 418 -5.24 17.00 1.88
C LEU A 418 -3.97 16.16 2.06
N THR A 419 -4.06 15.03 2.77
CA THR A 419 -2.89 14.22 3.14
C THR A 419 -2.51 13.15 2.13
N ARG A 420 -3.46 12.72 1.29
CA ARG A 420 -3.24 11.66 0.28
C ARG A 420 -4.26 11.71 -0.85
N SER A 421 -3.88 11.11 -1.98
CA SER A 421 -4.81 10.77 -3.06
C SER A 421 -5.52 9.45 -2.74
N THR A 422 -6.62 9.21 -3.44
CA THR A 422 -7.45 8.01 -3.35
C THR A 422 -7.52 7.31 -4.70
N THR A 423 -8.14 6.12 -4.74
CA THR A 423 -8.32 5.35 -5.97
C THR A 423 -9.80 5.14 -6.23
N LEU A 424 -10.19 4.72 -7.43
CA LEU A 424 -11.59 4.33 -7.67
C LEU A 424 -12.04 3.13 -6.81
N SER A 425 -11.12 2.33 -6.28
CA SER A 425 -11.45 1.25 -5.33
C SER A 425 -11.87 1.80 -3.96
N GLU A 426 -11.17 2.83 -3.49
CA GLU A 426 -11.40 3.49 -2.20
C GLU A 426 -11.46 5.01 -2.41
N PRO A 427 -12.59 5.55 -2.89
CA PRO A 427 -12.64 6.90 -3.46
C PRO A 427 -12.61 8.02 -2.43
N SER A 428 -12.86 7.74 -1.16
CA SER A 428 -12.91 8.77 -0.13
C SER A 428 -12.48 8.26 1.24
N TYR A 429 -12.08 9.19 2.11
CA TYR A 429 -11.62 8.92 3.47
C TYR A 429 -12.03 10.07 4.41
N LYS A 430 -11.90 9.83 5.71
CA LYS A 430 -12.16 10.86 6.74
C LYS A 430 -10.86 11.45 7.26
N ILE A 431 -10.86 12.75 7.52
CA ILE A 431 -9.76 13.49 8.14
C ILE A 431 -10.27 14.12 9.42
N ASP A 432 -9.70 13.73 10.54
CA ASP A 432 -9.89 14.43 11.81
C ASP A 432 -8.72 15.40 12.00
N LEU A 433 -8.98 16.71 11.95
CA LEU A 433 -7.93 17.73 11.92
C LEU A 433 -7.03 17.67 13.16
N ARG A 434 -7.58 17.32 14.33
CA ARG A 434 -6.85 17.30 15.59
C ARG A 434 -5.89 16.11 15.69
N SER A 435 -6.37 14.91 15.36
CA SER A 435 -5.54 13.71 15.36
C SER A 435 -4.52 13.71 14.22
N THR A 436 -4.88 14.28 13.06
CA THR A 436 -4.01 14.32 11.88
C THR A 436 -2.95 15.43 11.98
N PHE A 437 -3.31 16.61 12.49
CA PHE A 437 -2.46 17.80 12.53
C PHE A 437 -2.23 18.34 13.95
N GLY A 438 -2.22 17.47 14.96
CA GLY A 438 -2.09 17.85 16.38
C GLY A 438 -0.77 18.53 16.79
N HIS A 439 0.14 18.79 15.83
CA HIS A 439 1.31 19.66 16.01
C HIS A 439 0.98 21.14 15.84
N LEU A 440 -0.16 21.49 15.24
CA LEU A 440 -0.62 22.86 15.05
C LEU A 440 -1.50 23.29 16.24
N SER A 441 -1.41 24.57 16.60
CA SER A 441 -2.24 25.19 17.63
C SER A 441 -3.68 25.38 17.13
N LEU A 442 -4.46 24.30 17.12
CA LEU A 442 -5.87 24.32 16.74
C LEU A 442 -6.78 24.63 17.95
N PRO A 443 -7.98 25.21 17.72
CA PRO A 443 -8.95 25.50 18.77
C PRO A 443 -9.30 24.28 19.64
N SER A 444 -9.57 24.50 20.93
CA SER A 444 -9.86 23.43 21.91
C SER A 444 -11.22 22.72 21.68
N ALA A 445 -12.11 23.35 20.90
CA ALA A 445 -13.43 22.81 20.59
C ALA A 445 -13.33 21.45 19.85
N THR A 446 -14.30 20.56 20.08
CA THR A 446 -14.38 19.30 19.32
C THR A 446 -14.82 19.63 17.90
N LEU A 447 -13.93 19.42 16.93
CA LEU A 447 -14.20 19.65 15.52
C LEU A 447 -14.64 18.34 14.84
N PRO A 448 -15.67 18.36 13.97
CA PRO A 448 -16.08 17.19 13.21
C PRO A 448 -15.01 16.77 12.18
N SER A 449 -14.96 15.47 11.84
CA SER A 449 -14.10 14.99 10.77
C SER A 449 -14.60 15.42 9.39
N LEU A 450 -13.68 15.74 8.49
CA LEU A 450 -13.95 16.04 7.09
C LEU A 450 -14.05 14.74 6.28
N GLN A 451 -14.96 14.69 5.31
CA GLN A 451 -15.02 13.65 4.28
C GLN A 451 -14.36 14.17 3.01
N VAL A 452 -13.30 13.49 2.55
CA VAL A 452 -12.50 13.91 1.41
C VAL A 452 -12.49 12.84 0.33
N MET A 453 -12.87 13.20 -0.89
CA MET A 453 -12.71 12.44 -2.14
C MET A 453 -11.60 13.10 -2.95
N SER A 454 -10.54 12.37 -3.28
CA SER A 454 -9.35 12.88 -3.98
C SER A 454 -8.79 11.84 -4.94
N VAL A 455 -9.66 11.30 -5.81
CA VAL A 455 -9.31 10.16 -6.64
C VAL A 455 -8.29 10.57 -7.70
N ASP A 456 -7.13 9.93 -7.70
CA ASP A 456 -6.15 10.12 -8.75
C ASP A 456 -6.67 9.52 -10.07
N ILE A 457 -6.41 10.22 -11.17
CA ILE A 457 -6.79 9.80 -12.53
C ILE A 457 -8.31 9.60 -12.71
N LEU A 458 -9.15 10.45 -12.10
CA LEU A 458 -10.63 10.43 -12.21
C LEU A 458 -11.24 10.15 -13.60
N PRO A 459 -10.72 10.67 -14.73
CA PRO A 459 -11.28 10.37 -16.04
C PRO A 459 -11.32 8.88 -16.41
N THR A 460 -10.54 8.04 -15.72
CA THR A 460 -10.59 6.57 -15.88
C THR A 460 -11.91 5.95 -15.45
N ALA A 461 -12.72 6.67 -14.66
CA ALA A 461 -14.05 6.24 -14.27
C ALA A 461 -15.06 6.33 -15.44
N LEU A 462 -14.78 7.14 -16.46
CA LEU A 462 -15.60 7.29 -17.67
C LEU A 462 -14.77 6.97 -18.93
N PRO A 463 -14.20 5.74 -19.02
CA PRO A 463 -13.14 5.49 -19.98
C PRO A 463 -13.65 5.47 -21.43
N LEU A 464 -14.93 5.16 -21.66
CA LEU A 464 -15.53 5.08 -23.00
C LEU A 464 -15.61 6.47 -23.63
N GLU A 465 -16.31 7.39 -22.97
CA GLU A 465 -16.51 8.76 -23.44
C GLU A 465 -15.18 9.52 -23.46
N ALA A 466 -14.36 9.35 -22.41
CA ALA A 466 -13.03 9.96 -22.37
C ALA A 466 -12.14 9.51 -23.54
N SER A 467 -12.16 8.23 -23.92
CA SER A 467 -11.38 7.74 -25.06
C SER A 467 -11.90 8.24 -26.40
N ARG A 468 -13.23 8.35 -26.58
CA ARG A 468 -13.83 8.87 -27.81
C ARG A 468 -13.43 10.32 -28.05
N THR A 469 -13.67 11.20 -27.09
CA THR A 469 -13.32 12.62 -27.21
C THR A 469 -11.82 12.82 -27.33
N PHE A 470 -11.02 12.05 -26.58
CA PHE A 470 -9.57 12.13 -26.69
C PHE A 470 -9.09 11.71 -28.08
N CYS A 471 -9.60 10.59 -28.61
CA CYS A 471 -9.32 10.12 -29.96
C CYS A 471 -9.62 11.19 -31.01
N ASP A 472 -10.80 11.81 -30.97
CA ASP A 472 -11.18 12.87 -31.93
C ASP A 472 -10.21 14.06 -31.86
N GLY A 473 -9.77 14.43 -30.66
CA GLY A 473 -8.80 15.50 -30.45
C GLY A 473 -7.39 15.16 -30.93
N VAL A 474 -6.96 13.89 -30.78
CA VAL A 474 -5.58 13.49 -31.15
C VAL A 474 -5.41 12.98 -32.58
N LEU A 475 -6.49 12.55 -33.24
CA LEU A 475 -6.43 11.91 -34.55
C LEU A 475 -5.73 12.75 -35.64
N PRO A 476 -5.94 14.08 -35.74
CA PRO A 476 -5.20 14.92 -36.71
C PRO A 476 -3.68 14.86 -36.49
N TYR A 477 -3.24 14.87 -35.22
CA TYR A 477 -1.82 14.80 -34.88
C TYR A 477 -1.23 13.41 -35.15
N VAL A 478 -2.00 12.34 -34.90
CA VAL A 478 -1.58 10.97 -35.24
C VAL A 478 -1.43 10.79 -36.76
N ARG A 479 -2.37 11.32 -37.55
CA ARG A 479 -2.29 11.30 -39.02
C ARG A 479 -1.08 12.05 -39.55
N ASN A 480 -0.80 13.23 -38.99
CA ASN A 480 0.38 14.02 -39.36
C ASN A 480 1.68 13.28 -38.98
N ALA A 481 1.76 12.68 -37.79
CA ALA A 481 2.92 11.88 -37.38
C ALA A 481 3.15 10.64 -38.27
N LEU A 482 2.09 10.08 -38.85
CA LEU A 482 2.15 8.99 -39.82
C LEU A 482 2.39 9.46 -41.28
N GLY A 483 2.29 10.77 -41.55
CA GLY A 483 2.44 11.33 -42.90
C GLY A 483 1.25 11.06 -43.84
N VAL A 484 0.05 10.86 -43.30
CA VAL A 484 -1.18 10.50 -44.06
C VAL A 484 -2.31 11.53 -43.86
N GLU A 485 -2.00 12.80 -44.09
CA GLU A 485 -2.90 13.94 -43.89
C GLU A 485 -4.14 13.93 -44.81
N SER A 486 -5.24 14.56 -44.35
CA SER A 486 -6.46 14.80 -45.15
C SER A 486 -6.60 16.26 -45.59
N GLU A 487 -7.38 16.55 -46.65
CA GLU A 487 -7.63 17.92 -47.16
C GLU A 487 -8.34 18.88 -46.17
N GLY A 488 -8.74 18.41 -44.98
CA GLY A 488 -9.35 19.23 -43.92
C GLY A 488 -8.44 19.59 -42.74
N ASP A 489 -7.23 19.02 -42.67
CA ASP A 489 -6.27 19.34 -41.62
C ASP A 489 -5.70 20.74 -41.93
N LYS A 490 -5.87 21.72 -41.03
CA LYS A 490 -5.20 23.03 -41.16
C LYS A 490 -3.68 22.80 -41.03
N LYS A 491 -3.03 22.48 -42.15
CA LYS A 491 -1.67 21.92 -42.23
C LYS A 491 -0.61 22.68 -41.44
N GLY A 492 -0.73 24.00 -41.33
CA GLY A 492 0.19 24.83 -40.54
C GLY A 492 0.08 24.56 -39.04
N ASP A 493 -1.13 24.64 -38.48
CA ASP A 493 -1.36 24.62 -37.03
C ASP A 493 -1.08 23.25 -36.39
N VAL A 494 -1.47 22.15 -37.05
CA VAL A 494 -1.25 20.78 -36.53
C VAL A 494 0.24 20.44 -36.45
N LYS A 495 1.01 20.78 -37.48
CA LYS A 495 2.45 20.53 -37.55
C LYS A 495 3.20 21.37 -36.52
N GLU A 496 2.85 22.65 -36.39
CA GLU A 496 3.45 23.53 -35.38
C GLU A 496 3.11 23.08 -33.96
N ALA A 497 1.89 22.60 -33.71
CA ALA A 497 1.50 22.05 -32.41
C ALA A 497 2.29 20.78 -32.06
N LEU A 498 2.49 19.86 -33.01
CA LEU A 498 3.37 18.70 -32.82
C LEU A 498 4.81 19.10 -32.53
N GLU A 499 5.30 20.12 -33.23
CA GLU A 499 6.64 20.67 -33.00
C GLU A 499 6.76 21.27 -31.59
N ARG A 500 5.75 22.02 -31.12
CA ARG A 500 5.65 22.52 -29.73
C ARG A 500 5.57 21.38 -28.71
N ALA A 501 4.90 20.29 -29.05
CA ALA A 501 4.70 19.14 -28.17
C ALA A 501 5.88 18.16 -28.13
N THR A 502 6.83 18.31 -29.06
CA THR A 502 8.01 17.46 -29.14
C THR A 502 9.01 17.86 -28.05
N ILE A 503 9.28 16.94 -27.13
CA ILE A 503 10.23 17.16 -26.03
C ILE A 503 11.65 16.86 -26.49
N ALA A 504 11.84 15.74 -27.17
CA ALA A 504 13.13 15.29 -27.68
C ALA A 504 12.99 14.73 -29.09
N SER A 505 13.94 15.05 -29.97
CA SER A 505 14.05 14.48 -31.33
C SER A 505 15.50 14.53 -31.79
N GLY A 506 15.91 13.58 -32.63
CA GLY A 506 17.30 13.48 -33.10
C GLY A 506 18.30 13.32 -31.94
N GLY A 507 17.88 12.66 -30.85
CA GLY A 507 18.69 12.51 -29.65
C GLY A 507 18.88 13.79 -28.82
N LYS A 508 18.18 14.89 -29.14
CA LYS A 508 18.38 16.19 -28.48
C LYS A 508 17.07 16.72 -27.94
N LEU A 509 17.14 17.42 -26.80
CA LEU A 509 16.01 18.20 -26.28
C LEU A 509 15.70 19.34 -27.26
N ARG A 510 14.42 19.59 -27.54
CA ARG A 510 14.03 20.78 -28.31
C ARG A 510 14.30 22.04 -27.48
N GLU A 511 14.46 23.18 -28.14
CA GLU A 511 14.91 24.45 -27.54
C GLU A 511 14.13 24.84 -26.26
N ARG A 512 12.79 24.70 -26.29
CA ARG A 512 11.91 25.01 -25.15
C ARG A 512 12.06 24.08 -23.95
N HIS A 513 12.71 22.93 -24.13
CA HIS A 513 12.86 21.87 -23.13
C HIS A 513 14.31 21.68 -22.68
N ILE A 514 15.24 22.53 -23.13
CA ILE A 514 16.66 22.46 -22.74
C ILE A 514 16.85 22.50 -21.22
N TRP A 515 15.98 23.21 -20.48
CA TRP A 515 16.03 23.27 -19.02
C TRP A 515 15.84 21.90 -18.34
N LEU A 516 15.25 20.90 -19.01
CA LEU A 516 15.17 19.52 -18.52
C LEU A 516 16.54 18.83 -18.53
N LYS A 517 17.54 19.38 -19.22
CA LYS A 517 18.89 18.84 -19.26
C LYS A 517 19.48 18.72 -17.86
N ASP A 518 19.25 19.68 -16.97
CA ASP A 518 19.75 19.61 -15.60
C ASP A 518 19.17 18.42 -14.83
N MET A 519 17.89 18.13 -15.02
CA MET A 519 17.22 16.97 -14.42
C MET A 519 17.82 15.66 -14.95
N VAL A 520 18.02 15.55 -16.26
CA VAL A 520 18.60 14.35 -16.88
C VAL A 520 20.08 14.22 -16.55
N ASP A 521 20.85 15.29 -16.56
CA ASP A 521 22.27 15.31 -16.23
C ASP A 521 22.49 15.03 -14.74
N LYS A 522 21.56 15.43 -13.86
CA LYS A 522 21.57 15.01 -12.45
C LYS A 522 21.33 13.51 -12.34
N TYR A 523 20.31 12.97 -13.01
CA TYR A 523 20.08 11.54 -13.10
C TYR A 523 21.30 10.79 -13.67
N ARG A 524 21.92 11.30 -14.73
CA ARG A 524 23.15 10.75 -15.33
C ARG A 524 24.33 10.86 -14.40
N LYS A 525 24.51 11.96 -13.65
CA LYS A 525 25.57 12.09 -12.65
C LYS A 525 25.35 11.16 -11.47
N ASP A 526 24.11 10.87 -11.11
CA ASP A 526 23.78 9.89 -10.07
C ASP A 526 23.98 8.45 -10.62
N GLU A 527 23.66 8.19 -11.89
CA GLU A 527 23.99 6.96 -12.63
C GLU A 527 25.48 6.78 -12.89
N VAL A 528 26.21 7.85 -13.18
CA VAL A 528 27.64 7.86 -13.43
C VAL A 528 28.37 7.85 -12.11
N ARG A 529 27.86 8.42 -11.01
CA ARG A 529 28.44 8.22 -9.66
C ARG A 529 28.21 6.82 -9.15
N SER A 530 27.08 6.19 -9.47
CA SER A 530 26.88 4.76 -9.20
C SER A 530 27.73 3.87 -10.13
N LYS A 531 27.90 4.25 -11.41
CA LYS A 531 28.78 3.56 -12.38
C LYS A 531 30.29 3.85 -12.21
N GLU A 532 30.71 4.99 -11.68
CA GLU A 532 32.08 5.44 -11.37
C GLU A 532 32.47 5.12 -9.93
N GLY A 533 31.53 5.02 -9.00
CA GLY A 533 31.73 4.24 -7.77
C GLY A 533 32.10 2.80 -8.15
N ASN A 534 31.40 2.24 -9.14
CA ASN A 534 31.76 0.95 -9.74
C ASN A 534 33.05 1.00 -10.59
N LYS A 535 33.38 2.12 -11.28
CA LYS A 535 34.55 2.25 -12.18
C LYS A 535 35.87 2.61 -11.48
N ALA A 536 35.84 3.37 -10.37
CA ALA A 536 37.00 3.65 -9.52
C ALA A 536 37.40 2.41 -8.71
N MET A 537 36.45 1.53 -8.40
CA MET A 537 36.72 0.18 -7.91
C MET A 537 37.30 -0.74 -9.00
N LEU A 538 37.07 -0.44 -10.30
CA LEU A 538 37.63 -1.17 -11.45
C LEU A 538 38.97 -0.61 -11.99
N ALA A 539 39.33 0.63 -11.65
CA ALA A 539 40.53 1.30 -12.20
C ALA A 539 41.82 1.03 -11.38
N SER A 540 41.73 0.53 -10.15
CA SER A 540 42.89 -0.03 -9.44
C SER A 540 43.31 -1.41 -9.99
N ASP A 541 42.53 -1.99 -10.91
CA ASP A 541 42.69 -3.37 -11.37
C ASP A 541 43.07 -3.51 -12.86
N GLN A 542 43.38 -2.39 -13.56
CA GLN A 542 43.82 -2.41 -14.96
C GLN A 542 45.28 -1.98 -15.18
N LEU A 543 46.13 -2.31 -14.20
CA LEU A 543 47.56 -2.56 -14.41
C LEU A 543 47.84 -4.07 -14.41
N SER A 544 46.93 -4.90 -14.94
CA SER A 544 47.28 -6.19 -15.57
C SER A 544 46.09 -6.78 -16.34
N SER A 545 45.80 -6.22 -17.52
CA SER A 545 45.16 -7.01 -18.57
C SER A 545 46.16 -8.03 -19.13
N ARG A 546 46.21 -9.19 -18.48
CA ARG A 546 46.07 -10.45 -19.21
C ARG A 546 44.92 -11.23 -18.56
N ASP A 547 43.88 -11.44 -19.36
CA ASP A 547 42.65 -12.22 -19.14
C ASP A 547 41.52 -11.62 -18.26
N VAL A 548 40.50 -11.08 -18.93
CA VAL A 548 39.26 -10.48 -18.39
C VAL A 548 38.25 -11.57 -17.93
N ARG A 549 37.59 -11.37 -16.77
CA ARG A 549 36.41 -12.14 -16.28
C ARG A 549 35.24 -11.22 -15.83
N PRO A 550 33.96 -11.66 -15.90
CA PRO A 550 32.74 -10.84 -15.70
C PRO A 550 32.38 -10.54 -14.22
N ALA A 551 31.62 -9.46 -13.97
CA ALA A 551 31.20 -8.99 -12.64
C ALA A 551 30.21 -9.94 -11.93
N GLN A 552 30.44 -10.18 -10.64
CA GLN A 552 29.82 -11.24 -9.83
C GLN A 552 28.53 -10.74 -9.14
N ARG A 553 27.41 -11.46 -9.33
CA ARG A 553 26.13 -11.23 -8.61
C ARG A 553 26.31 -11.38 -7.10
N LYS A 554 25.52 -10.64 -6.31
CA LYS A 554 25.53 -10.75 -4.85
C LYS A 554 24.81 -12.02 -4.41
N LYS A 555 25.37 -12.74 -3.44
CA LYS A 555 24.84 -14.03 -2.98
C LYS A 555 24.23 -13.91 -1.59
N VAL A 556 22.99 -14.33 -1.43
CA VAL A 556 22.34 -14.47 -0.13
C VAL A 556 22.15 -15.94 0.19
N LEU A 557 22.54 -16.35 1.40
CA LEU A 557 22.28 -17.70 1.92
C LEU A 557 21.13 -17.64 2.92
N LEU A 558 20.03 -18.34 2.65
CA LEU A 558 18.90 -18.52 3.57
C LEU A 558 18.99 -19.89 4.23
N LEU A 559 19.31 -19.91 5.53
CA LEU A 559 19.30 -21.10 6.37
C LEU A 559 17.92 -21.28 7.01
N GLY A 560 17.22 -22.35 6.64
CA GLY A 560 15.88 -22.68 7.11
C GLY A 560 14.80 -22.37 6.09
N SER A 561 14.00 -23.38 5.75
CA SER A 561 12.92 -23.31 4.76
C SER A 561 11.52 -23.33 5.40
N GLY A 562 11.41 -23.04 6.70
CA GLY A 562 10.19 -23.16 7.50
C GLY A 562 9.02 -22.27 7.07
N MET A 563 7.96 -22.23 7.90
CA MET A 563 6.69 -21.56 7.58
C MET A 563 6.78 -20.06 7.27
N VAL A 564 7.83 -19.38 7.73
CA VAL A 564 8.04 -17.95 7.53
C VAL A 564 8.98 -17.61 6.36
N ALA A 565 9.58 -18.61 5.72
CA ALA A 565 10.60 -18.39 4.69
C ALA A 565 10.02 -17.90 3.34
N GLY A 566 8.78 -18.27 3.03
CA GLY A 566 8.13 -17.98 1.73
C GLY A 566 8.19 -16.50 1.33
N PRO A 567 7.65 -15.58 2.15
CA PRO A 567 7.70 -14.16 1.86
C PRO A 567 9.12 -13.59 1.76
N THR A 568 10.08 -14.11 2.55
CA THR A 568 11.48 -13.69 2.44
C THR A 568 12.07 -14.03 1.08
N VAL A 569 11.85 -15.26 0.61
CA VAL A 569 12.31 -15.75 -0.70
C VAL A 569 11.70 -14.92 -1.83
N GLU A 570 10.38 -14.70 -1.78
CA GLU A 570 9.68 -13.92 -2.82
C GLU A 570 10.18 -12.48 -2.91
N GLU A 571 10.41 -11.81 -1.77
CA GLU A 571 10.88 -10.43 -1.76
C GLU A 571 12.33 -10.29 -2.24
N ILE A 572 13.24 -11.19 -1.83
CA ILE A 572 14.63 -11.15 -2.28
C ILE A 572 14.72 -11.44 -3.78
N CYS A 573 13.99 -12.45 -4.27
CA CYS A 573 14.07 -12.84 -5.67
C CYS A 573 13.45 -11.83 -6.65
N LYS A 574 12.70 -10.82 -6.17
CA LYS A 574 12.31 -9.67 -7.01
C LYS A 574 13.51 -8.87 -7.53
N ARG A 575 14.70 -9.02 -6.90
CA ARG A 575 15.94 -8.39 -7.35
C ARG A 575 16.80 -9.33 -8.19
N PRO A 576 16.92 -9.09 -9.51
CA PRO A 576 17.64 -9.99 -10.42
C PRO A 576 19.17 -9.96 -10.24
N ASP A 577 19.69 -8.98 -9.51
CA ASP A 577 21.12 -8.82 -9.20
C ASP A 577 21.56 -9.59 -7.94
N VAL A 578 20.62 -10.24 -7.25
CA VAL A 578 20.85 -11.07 -6.06
C VAL A 578 20.52 -12.52 -6.36
N ASP A 579 21.49 -13.42 -6.19
CA ASP A 579 21.29 -14.87 -6.21
C ASP A 579 20.99 -15.37 -4.79
N LEU A 580 19.91 -16.12 -4.61
CA LEU A 580 19.49 -16.69 -3.34
C LEU A 580 19.75 -18.20 -3.30
N VAL A 581 20.41 -18.67 -2.23
CA VAL A 581 20.61 -20.10 -1.94
C VAL A 581 19.79 -20.47 -0.71
N ILE A 582 18.83 -21.39 -0.87
CA ILE A 582 17.98 -21.88 0.21
C ILE A 582 18.54 -23.20 0.74
N ALA A 583 18.91 -23.23 2.01
CA ALA A 583 19.59 -24.35 2.65
C ALA A 583 18.79 -24.90 3.84
N SER A 584 18.36 -26.16 3.76
CA SER A 584 17.72 -26.88 4.87
C SER A 584 17.71 -28.40 4.63
N ASP A 585 17.28 -29.17 5.61
CA ASP A 585 17.06 -30.62 5.52
C ASP A 585 15.75 -31.00 4.78
N GLN A 586 14.91 -30.02 4.44
CA GLN A 586 13.60 -30.23 3.80
C GLN A 586 13.69 -30.09 2.27
N ALA A 587 14.07 -31.17 1.58
CA ALA A 587 14.27 -31.18 0.12
C ALA A 587 13.06 -30.68 -0.69
N GLU A 588 11.86 -31.20 -0.41
CA GLU A 588 10.64 -30.84 -1.14
C GLU A 588 10.26 -29.37 -0.93
N ARG A 589 10.42 -28.88 0.30
CA ARG A 589 10.10 -27.50 0.65
C ARG A 589 11.08 -26.51 0.02
N ASN A 590 12.37 -26.86 0.03
CA ASN A 590 13.40 -26.10 -0.68
C ASN A 590 13.06 -25.96 -2.17
N ALA A 591 12.70 -27.07 -2.84
CA ALA A 591 12.34 -27.07 -4.26
C ALA A 591 11.09 -26.23 -4.53
N SER A 592 10.06 -26.33 -3.68
CA SER A 592 8.84 -25.52 -3.78
C SER A 592 9.13 -24.02 -3.69
N LEU A 593 10.03 -23.61 -2.78
CA LEU A 593 10.42 -22.20 -2.63
C LEU A 593 11.20 -21.67 -3.84
N CYS A 594 11.97 -22.50 -4.54
CA CYS A 594 12.68 -22.11 -5.77
C CYS A 594 11.78 -22.04 -7.01
N LEU A 595 10.60 -22.66 -7.00
CA LEU A 595 9.75 -22.78 -8.19
C LEU A 595 9.40 -21.40 -8.77
N GLY A 596 9.65 -21.23 -10.08
CA GLY A 596 9.37 -20.00 -10.81
C GLY A 596 10.34 -18.83 -10.57
N LYS A 597 11.50 -19.07 -9.94
CA LYS A 597 12.50 -18.04 -9.60
C LYS A 597 13.84 -18.34 -10.26
N GLU A 598 14.27 -17.51 -11.22
CA GLU A 598 15.50 -17.73 -12.00
C GLU A 598 16.79 -17.49 -11.21
N ASN A 599 16.71 -16.69 -10.14
CA ASN A 599 17.82 -16.33 -9.25
C ASN A 599 17.72 -17.03 -7.88
N ALA A 600 17.00 -18.15 -7.78
CA ALA A 600 16.94 -18.97 -6.58
C ALA A 600 17.46 -20.38 -6.85
N SER A 601 18.25 -20.91 -5.92
CA SER A 601 18.72 -22.28 -5.92
C SER A 601 18.57 -22.88 -4.52
N SER A 602 18.67 -24.21 -4.40
CA SER A 602 18.57 -24.86 -3.11
C SER A 602 19.63 -25.92 -2.87
N VAL A 603 19.94 -26.13 -1.59
CA VAL A 603 20.89 -27.12 -1.09
C VAL A 603 20.25 -27.89 0.05
N ILE A 604 20.32 -29.22 -0.01
CA ILE A 604 19.92 -30.10 1.09
C ILE A 604 21.11 -30.24 2.03
N ILE A 605 20.93 -29.82 3.28
CA ILE A 605 21.99 -29.82 4.31
C ILE A 605 21.39 -29.95 5.71
N ASP A 606 21.99 -30.80 6.55
CA ASP A 606 21.77 -30.75 7.99
C ASP A 606 22.66 -29.66 8.58
N ILE A 607 22.08 -28.75 9.37
CA ILE A 607 22.83 -27.64 9.97
C ILE A 607 23.93 -28.10 10.93
N ASN A 608 23.87 -29.34 11.41
CA ASN A 608 24.92 -29.95 12.21
C ASN A 608 26.18 -30.33 11.39
N GLU A 609 26.10 -30.34 10.05
CA GLU A 609 27.25 -30.53 9.14
C GLU A 609 28.12 -29.26 9.08
N ARG A 610 28.79 -28.94 10.20
CA ARG A 610 29.51 -27.66 10.43
C ARG A 610 30.41 -27.23 9.26
N GLU A 611 31.22 -28.13 8.72
CA GLU A 611 32.15 -27.81 7.62
C GLU A 611 31.43 -27.39 6.33
N ARG A 612 30.30 -28.04 6.03
CA ARG A 612 29.53 -27.79 4.82
C ARG A 612 28.71 -26.50 4.96
N VAL A 613 28.18 -26.23 6.16
CA VAL A 613 27.53 -24.94 6.47
C VAL A 613 28.54 -23.79 6.38
N GLN A 614 29.74 -23.96 6.95
CA GLN A 614 30.84 -22.99 6.85
C GLN A 614 31.16 -22.67 5.39
N GLN A 615 31.21 -23.68 4.52
CA GLN A 615 31.49 -23.50 3.10
C GLN A 615 30.40 -22.64 2.42
N LEU A 616 29.12 -22.91 2.69
CA LEU A 616 28.02 -22.10 2.17
C LEU A 616 28.06 -20.66 2.70
N VAL A 617 28.34 -20.48 3.99
CA VAL A 617 28.49 -19.15 4.60
C VAL A 617 29.61 -18.38 3.91
N LYS A 618 30.76 -19.00 3.68
CA LYS A 618 31.91 -18.39 2.99
C LYS A 618 31.57 -17.89 1.58
N GLU A 619 30.69 -18.58 0.87
CA GLU A 619 30.26 -18.24 -0.50
C GLU A 619 29.21 -17.14 -0.57
N ALA A 620 28.52 -16.84 0.53
CA ALA A 620 27.51 -15.79 0.60
C ALA A 620 28.13 -14.40 0.87
N ASP A 621 27.39 -13.34 0.58
CA ASP A 621 27.67 -11.97 1.05
C ASP A 621 26.89 -11.68 2.34
N VAL A 622 25.63 -12.12 2.39
CA VAL A 622 24.74 -12.01 3.56
C VAL A 622 24.08 -13.36 3.84
N VAL A 623 24.04 -13.73 5.13
CA VAL A 623 23.39 -14.95 5.62
C VAL A 623 22.11 -14.55 6.35
N ILE A 624 21.00 -15.21 6.04
CA ILE A 624 19.75 -15.13 6.79
C ILE A 624 19.60 -16.43 7.57
N SER A 625 19.38 -16.34 8.88
CA SER A 625 19.05 -17.50 9.72
C SER A 625 17.60 -17.44 10.19
N LEU A 626 16.76 -18.29 9.59
CA LEU A 626 15.38 -18.59 10.03
C LEU A 626 15.33 -19.96 10.74
N LEU A 627 16.44 -20.34 11.37
CA LEU A 627 16.60 -21.57 12.15
C LEU A 627 16.09 -21.41 13.60
N PRO A 628 15.93 -22.52 14.34
CA PRO A 628 15.73 -22.47 15.78
C PRO A 628 16.84 -21.69 16.51
N VAL A 629 16.46 -20.97 17.57
CA VAL A 629 17.33 -20.07 18.35
C VAL A 629 18.69 -20.66 18.77
N PRO A 630 18.79 -21.94 19.20
CA PRO A 630 20.07 -22.51 19.62
C PRO A 630 21.17 -22.52 18.55
N PHE A 631 20.81 -22.48 17.26
CA PHE A 631 21.79 -22.51 16.17
C PHE A 631 22.42 -21.15 15.88
N HIS A 632 21.75 -20.04 16.22
CA HIS A 632 22.20 -18.69 15.84
C HIS A 632 23.62 -18.33 16.28
N PRO A 633 24.07 -18.61 17.53
CA PRO A 633 25.43 -18.30 17.95
C PRO A 633 26.48 -19.00 17.08
N SER A 634 26.26 -20.28 16.76
CA SER A 634 27.21 -21.03 15.91
C SER A 634 27.30 -20.43 14.51
N ILE A 635 26.17 -20.08 13.87
CA ILE A 635 26.16 -19.44 12.55
C ILE A 635 26.79 -18.05 12.61
N ALA A 636 26.54 -17.28 13.66
CA ALA A 636 27.15 -15.97 13.87
C ALA A 636 28.67 -16.06 13.98
N GLU A 637 29.20 -17.09 14.65
CA GLU A 637 30.64 -17.35 14.67
C GLU A 637 31.20 -17.64 13.27
N MET A 638 30.51 -18.50 12.49
CA MET A 638 30.90 -18.76 11.09
C MET A 638 30.90 -17.47 10.26
N CYS A 639 29.88 -16.63 10.43
CA CYS A 639 29.78 -15.34 9.77
C CYS A 639 30.94 -14.40 10.15
N ILE A 640 31.29 -14.30 11.44
CA ILE A 640 32.44 -13.52 11.92
C ILE A 640 33.74 -14.04 11.32
N GLU A 641 33.97 -15.35 11.35
CA GLU A 641 35.17 -16.00 10.81
C GLU A 641 35.35 -15.75 9.30
N ASN A 642 34.25 -15.74 8.55
CA ASN A 642 34.26 -15.54 7.10
C ASN A 642 33.96 -14.08 6.68
N LYS A 643 33.82 -13.16 7.65
CA LYS A 643 33.49 -11.74 7.44
C LYS A 643 32.20 -11.52 6.63
N LYS A 644 31.14 -12.26 6.98
CA LYS A 644 29.82 -12.20 6.32
C LYS A 644 28.78 -11.65 7.28
N HIS A 645 27.80 -10.91 6.75
CA HIS A 645 26.73 -10.36 7.57
C HIS A 645 25.68 -11.42 7.90
N LEU A 646 25.05 -11.30 9.08
CA LEU A 646 23.98 -12.19 9.52
C LEU A 646 22.71 -11.39 9.80
N ILE A 647 21.57 -11.93 9.37
CA ILE A 647 20.25 -11.38 9.64
C ILE A 647 19.37 -12.48 10.24
N THR A 648 18.71 -12.18 11.37
CA THR A 648 17.81 -13.13 12.06
C THR A 648 16.55 -12.45 12.56
N ALA A 649 15.43 -13.19 12.61
CA ALA A 649 14.17 -12.74 13.20
C ALA A 649 14.06 -13.06 14.70
N SER A 650 15.18 -13.34 15.38
CA SER A 650 15.20 -13.85 16.76
C SER A 650 15.81 -12.85 17.74
N TYR A 651 15.40 -12.95 19.01
CA TYR A 651 15.94 -12.20 20.14
C TYR A 651 17.47 -12.33 20.26
N ILE A 652 18.12 -11.26 20.74
CA ILE A 652 19.56 -11.27 21.06
C ILE A 652 19.78 -12.06 22.36
N SER A 653 20.21 -13.32 22.22
CA SER A 653 20.59 -14.15 23.37
C SER A 653 21.89 -13.67 24.04
N PRO A 654 22.17 -14.07 25.30
CA PRO A 654 23.45 -13.78 25.94
C PRO A 654 24.67 -14.25 25.13
N ALA A 655 24.55 -15.44 24.51
CA ALA A 655 25.58 -15.97 23.62
C ALA A 655 25.78 -15.07 22.37
N MET A 656 24.70 -14.62 21.73
CA MET A 656 24.79 -13.65 20.63
C MET A 656 25.44 -12.34 21.07
N ARG A 657 25.01 -11.78 22.21
CA ARG A 657 25.55 -10.53 22.76
C ARG A 657 27.06 -10.60 23.02
N SER A 658 27.56 -11.76 23.48
CA SER A 658 28.99 -11.98 23.72
C SER A 658 29.86 -11.88 22.46
N LEU A 659 29.26 -11.99 21.27
CA LEU A 659 29.95 -11.89 19.98
C LEU A 659 30.15 -10.44 19.52
N HIS A 660 29.58 -9.44 20.21
CA HIS A 660 29.57 -8.04 19.78
C HIS A 660 30.97 -7.52 19.43
N GLU A 661 31.94 -7.62 20.36
CA GLU A 661 33.31 -7.14 20.14
C GLU A 661 34.03 -7.87 18.99
N ARG A 662 33.77 -9.18 18.83
CA ARG A 662 34.35 -9.97 17.73
C ARG A 662 33.75 -9.54 16.38
N ALA A 663 32.46 -9.27 16.34
CA ALA A 663 31.74 -8.78 15.16
C ALA A 663 32.20 -7.36 14.77
N VAL A 664 32.35 -6.45 15.74
CA VAL A 664 32.93 -5.11 15.53
C VAL A 664 34.34 -5.21 14.95
N LYS A 665 35.22 -6.03 15.55
CA LYS A 665 36.60 -6.23 15.08
C LYS A 665 36.68 -6.84 13.68
N SER A 666 35.68 -7.61 13.28
CA SER A 666 35.64 -8.30 11.98
C SER A 666 34.88 -7.52 10.92
N ASP A 667 34.40 -6.30 11.25
CA ASP A 667 33.54 -5.46 10.41
C ASP A 667 32.26 -6.15 9.94
N VAL A 668 31.66 -6.94 10.84
CA VAL A 668 30.47 -7.74 10.57
C VAL A 668 29.27 -7.20 11.35
N LEU A 669 28.22 -6.84 10.64
CA LEU A 669 26.87 -6.72 11.20
C LEU A 669 26.22 -8.08 11.46
N LEU A 670 25.78 -8.28 12.70
CA LEU A 670 24.85 -9.33 13.12
C LEU A 670 23.54 -8.63 13.51
N LEU A 671 22.62 -8.53 12.55
CA LEU A 671 21.31 -7.91 12.75
C LEU A 671 20.32 -8.96 13.26
N ASN A 672 19.77 -8.71 14.42
CA ASN A 672 18.80 -9.55 15.09
C ASN A 672 17.45 -8.84 15.16
N GLU A 673 16.45 -9.53 15.72
CA GLU A 673 15.20 -8.89 16.12
C GLU A 673 14.49 -8.15 14.97
N ILE A 674 14.49 -8.72 13.75
CA ILE A 674 13.87 -8.11 12.56
C ILE A 674 12.77 -8.99 11.93
N GLY A 675 11.91 -9.57 12.77
CA GLY A 675 10.69 -10.29 12.39
C GLY A 675 9.42 -9.49 12.68
N LEU A 676 8.47 -10.11 13.40
CA LEU A 676 7.24 -9.46 13.90
C LEU A 676 7.41 -8.95 15.33
N ASP A 677 7.64 -9.87 16.26
CA ASP A 677 7.84 -9.65 17.69
C ASP A 677 8.87 -10.71 18.15
N PRO A 678 10.17 -10.40 18.09
CA PRO A 678 10.76 -9.06 17.93
C PRO A 678 10.98 -8.67 16.45
N GLY A 679 10.68 -7.41 16.12
CA GLY A 679 10.90 -6.83 14.79
C GLY A 679 10.03 -5.60 14.52
N ILE A 680 8.89 -5.82 13.87
CA ILE A 680 7.93 -4.75 13.60
C ILE A 680 7.63 -3.96 14.87
N ASP A 681 7.43 -4.65 16.00
CA ASP A 681 7.17 -4.02 17.30
C ASP A 681 8.27 -3.06 17.74
N HIS A 682 9.55 -3.39 17.49
CA HIS A 682 10.68 -2.49 17.73
C HIS A 682 10.69 -1.34 16.73
N CYS A 683 10.56 -1.61 15.44
CA CYS A 683 10.57 -0.60 14.40
C CYS A 683 9.50 0.49 14.66
N SER A 684 8.26 0.09 14.94
CA SER A 684 7.17 1.02 15.24
C SER A 684 7.33 1.71 16.59
N ALA A 685 7.80 1.01 17.62
CA ALA A 685 8.07 1.64 18.92
C ALA A 685 9.17 2.71 18.82
N PHE A 686 10.28 2.42 18.11
CA PHE A 686 11.35 3.40 17.90
C PHE A 686 10.85 4.62 17.13
N SER A 687 10.10 4.41 16.05
CA SER A 687 9.51 5.50 15.25
C SER A 687 8.60 6.39 16.12
N LEU A 688 7.63 5.79 16.82
CA LEU A 688 6.67 6.53 17.64
C LEU A 688 7.35 7.26 18.80
N LEU A 689 8.28 6.62 19.51
CA LEU A 689 9.02 7.25 20.60
C LEU A 689 9.92 8.40 20.11
N ALA A 690 10.55 8.26 18.93
CA ALA A 690 11.34 9.33 18.34
C ALA A 690 10.47 10.56 18.04
N ASP A 691 9.28 10.35 17.47
CA ASP A 691 8.33 11.43 17.19
C ASP A 691 7.80 12.10 18.44
N LEU A 692 7.49 11.34 19.50
CA LEU A 692 7.03 11.89 20.78
C LEU A 692 8.12 12.70 21.48
N ARG A 693 9.38 12.23 21.46
CA ARG A 693 10.54 12.99 21.96
C ARG A 693 10.77 14.28 21.19
N LYS A 694 10.65 14.24 19.86
CA LYS A 694 10.79 15.42 19.00
C LYS A 694 9.73 16.48 19.33
N LYS A 695 8.54 16.06 19.77
CA LYS A 695 7.45 16.92 20.27
C LYS A 695 7.63 17.36 21.73
N GLY A 696 8.76 17.01 22.37
CA GLY A 696 9.05 17.35 23.77
C GLY A 696 8.12 16.67 24.77
N ARG A 697 7.47 15.56 24.42
CA ARG A 697 6.57 14.83 25.32
C ARG A 697 7.36 13.95 26.29
N MET A 698 6.94 13.93 27.55
CA MET A 698 7.46 13.02 28.57
C MET A 698 6.69 11.69 28.52
N ILE A 699 7.39 10.55 28.51
CA ILE A 699 6.78 9.22 28.41
C ILE A 699 6.46 8.68 29.82
N GLU A 700 5.18 8.57 30.17
CA GLU A 700 4.75 8.01 31.46
C GLU A 700 4.42 6.52 31.39
N SER A 701 3.93 6.02 30.26
CA SER A 701 3.56 4.62 30.10
C SER A 701 3.93 4.12 28.71
N PHE A 702 4.43 2.88 28.64
CA PHE A 702 4.60 2.13 27.41
C PHE A 702 4.05 0.72 27.63
N ALA A 703 2.98 0.36 26.92
CA ALA A 703 2.41 -0.97 26.89
C ALA A 703 2.42 -1.51 25.44
N SER A 704 2.86 -2.75 25.23
CA SER A 704 2.89 -3.38 23.92
C SER A 704 2.35 -4.80 23.98
N PHE A 705 1.45 -5.13 23.05
CA PHE A 705 0.79 -6.41 22.96
C PHE A 705 0.86 -6.95 21.54
N CYS A 706 1.24 -8.22 21.39
CA CYS A 706 1.24 -8.89 20.09
C CYS A 706 0.61 -10.29 20.17
N GLY A 707 -0.09 -10.72 19.12
CA GLY A 707 -0.60 -12.08 18.99
C GLY A 707 -0.75 -12.51 17.54
N GLY A 708 -0.22 -13.68 17.22
CA GLY A 708 -0.61 -14.46 16.04
C GLY A 708 -1.71 -15.44 16.43
N LEU A 709 -2.88 -15.30 15.82
CA LEU A 709 -4.14 -15.94 16.16
C LEU A 709 -4.76 -16.58 14.89
N PRO A 710 -5.68 -17.55 15.00
CA PRO A 710 -6.59 -17.83 13.89
C PRO A 710 -7.45 -16.60 13.60
N ALA A 711 -7.85 -16.41 12.35
CA ALA A 711 -8.91 -15.46 12.04
C ALA A 711 -10.19 -15.81 12.83
N PRO A 712 -11.06 -14.85 13.18
CA PRO A 712 -12.19 -15.11 14.07
C PRO A 712 -13.14 -16.22 13.58
N ASP A 713 -13.33 -16.31 12.26
CA ASP A 713 -14.08 -17.36 11.57
C ASP A 713 -13.41 -18.75 11.61
N CYS A 714 -12.11 -18.80 11.91
CA CYS A 714 -11.30 -20.02 12.01
C CYS A 714 -10.98 -20.39 13.48
N ALA A 715 -11.48 -19.63 14.45
CA ALA A 715 -11.16 -19.77 15.87
C ALA A 715 -12.07 -20.75 16.63
N ASP A 716 -13.03 -21.40 15.96
CA ASP A 716 -13.97 -22.37 16.56
C ASP A 716 -13.29 -23.73 16.86
N VAL A 717 -12.36 -23.70 17.81
CA VAL A 717 -11.60 -24.84 18.34
C VAL A 717 -11.39 -24.65 19.85
N PRO A 718 -11.13 -25.70 20.65
CA PRO A 718 -11.16 -25.58 22.12
C PRO A 718 -10.26 -24.49 22.71
N LEU A 719 -9.01 -24.40 22.26
CA LEU A 719 -8.08 -23.35 22.70
C LEU A 719 -8.28 -22.01 21.99
N LYS A 720 -9.19 -21.92 21.01
CA LYS A 720 -9.32 -20.80 20.08
C LYS A 720 -7.96 -20.40 19.47
N TYR A 721 -7.08 -21.38 19.29
CA TYR A 721 -5.70 -21.17 18.87
C TYR A 721 -5.32 -22.26 17.87
N LYS A 722 -4.59 -21.87 16.84
CA LYS A 722 -4.02 -22.77 15.83
C LYS A 722 -2.55 -22.46 15.66
N PHE A 723 -1.79 -23.49 15.30
CA PHE A 723 -0.34 -23.44 15.29
C PHE A 723 0.19 -23.18 13.88
N SER A 724 0.80 -22.01 13.71
CA SER A 724 1.63 -21.63 12.54
C SER A 724 3.14 -21.79 12.83
N TRP A 725 3.49 -22.36 13.98
CA TRP A 725 4.84 -22.74 14.42
C TRP A 725 4.77 -23.90 15.43
N SER A 726 5.92 -24.36 15.95
CA SER A 726 5.98 -25.48 16.91
C SER A 726 5.09 -25.25 18.15
N PRO A 727 4.11 -26.13 18.44
CA PRO A 727 3.27 -26.01 19.64
C PRO A 727 4.06 -26.05 20.94
N ARG A 728 5.14 -26.83 20.97
CA ARG A 728 6.02 -26.95 22.13
C ARG A 728 6.55 -25.60 22.60
N GLY A 729 6.86 -24.70 21.67
CA GLY A 729 7.33 -23.34 21.97
C GLY A 729 6.28 -22.52 22.72
N VAL A 730 5.01 -22.60 22.30
CA VAL A 730 3.88 -21.91 22.95
C VAL A 730 3.62 -22.49 24.34
N LEU A 731 3.63 -23.82 24.46
CA LEU A 731 3.43 -24.50 25.75
C LEU A 731 4.55 -24.16 26.75
N SER A 732 5.79 -24.10 26.28
CA SER A 732 6.93 -23.70 27.12
C SER A 732 6.86 -22.22 27.48
N ALA A 733 6.38 -21.36 26.57
CA ALA A 733 6.21 -19.93 26.84
C ALA A 733 5.21 -19.67 27.99
N ALA A 734 4.17 -20.51 28.09
CA ALA A 734 3.18 -20.47 29.16
C ALA A 734 3.72 -20.84 30.56
N LEU A 735 4.97 -21.30 30.66
CA LEU A 735 5.64 -21.61 31.92
C LEU A 735 6.67 -20.57 32.34
N ASN A 736 6.89 -19.54 31.52
CA ASN A 736 7.88 -18.50 31.83
C ASN A 736 7.28 -17.48 32.81
N GLY A 737 8.03 -17.11 33.84
CA GLY A 737 7.65 -15.96 34.67
C GLY A 737 7.68 -14.66 33.89
N ALA A 738 7.05 -13.62 34.44
CA ALA A 738 7.04 -12.29 33.88
C ALA A 738 7.46 -11.21 34.88
N GLN A 739 8.13 -10.16 34.38
CA GLN A 739 8.54 -8.99 35.17
C GLN A 739 8.21 -7.72 34.38
N PHE A 740 7.64 -6.72 35.05
CA PHE A 740 7.20 -5.48 34.40
C PHE A 740 7.01 -4.36 35.42
N LEU A 741 6.85 -3.13 34.93
CA LEU A 741 6.58 -1.95 35.73
C LEU A 741 5.13 -1.51 35.49
N VAL A 742 4.32 -1.35 36.54
CA VAL A 742 2.97 -0.79 36.45
C VAL A 742 2.78 0.20 37.59
N ASN A 743 2.35 1.43 37.26
CA ASN A 743 2.13 2.52 38.23
C ASN A 743 3.33 2.76 39.19
N GLY A 744 4.55 2.69 38.69
CA GLY A 744 5.79 2.89 39.44
C GLY A 744 6.16 1.72 40.37
N LYS A 745 5.46 0.58 40.26
CA LYS A 745 5.75 -0.63 41.03
C LYS A 745 6.24 -1.74 40.11
N LYS A 746 7.42 -2.27 40.41
CA LYS A 746 7.94 -3.47 39.76
C LYS A 746 7.14 -4.66 40.25
N GLN A 747 6.56 -5.39 39.33
CA GLN A 747 5.83 -6.62 39.60
C GLN A 747 6.60 -7.81 39.03
N THR A 748 6.44 -8.97 39.69
CA THR A 748 7.00 -10.24 39.24
C THR A 748 5.94 -11.31 39.40
N ILE A 749 5.67 -12.02 38.31
CA ILE A 749 4.75 -13.16 38.28
C ILE A 749 5.59 -14.42 38.11
N PRO A 750 5.57 -15.34 39.08
CA PRO A 750 6.18 -16.65 38.91
C PRO A 750 5.60 -17.36 37.68
N GLY A 751 6.41 -18.16 36.99
CA GLY A 751 5.92 -18.95 35.85
C GLY A 751 4.76 -19.87 36.23
N ASP A 752 4.63 -20.19 37.52
CA ASP A 752 3.52 -21.00 38.00
C ASP A 752 2.15 -20.33 37.92
N ASP A 753 2.13 -19.01 38.08
CA ASP A 753 0.93 -18.19 38.17
C ASP A 753 0.61 -17.47 36.86
N LEU A 754 1.50 -17.53 35.84
CA LEU A 754 1.36 -16.77 34.59
C LEU A 754 -0.03 -16.88 33.96
N LEU A 755 -0.55 -18.11 33.81
CA LEU A 755 -1.82 -18.38 33.12
C LEU A 755 -3.06 -17.92 33.90
N ILE A 756 -2.96 -17.74 35.22
CA ILE A 756 -4.05 -17.20 36.05
C ILE A 756 -3.94 -15.69 36.24
N SER A 757 -2.80 -15.10 35.87
CA SER A 757 -2.58 -13.64 35.84
C SER A 757 -2.90 -13.02 34.46
N SER A 758 -3.75 -13.67 33.66
CA SER A 758 -4.20 -13.13 32.37
C SER A 758 -5.13 -11.93 32.56
N ILE A 759 -4.97 -10.91 31.72
CA ILE A 759 -5.84 -9.73 31.65
C ILE A 759 -7.04 -10.10 30.78
N PRO A 760 -8.27 -10.21 31.32
CA PRO A 760 -9.37 -10.85 30.62
C PRO A 760 -9.95 -10.02 29.46
N GLN A 761 -9.81 -8.68 29.49
CA GLN A 761 -10.36 -7.82 28.45
C GLN A 761 -9.44 -6.62 28.16
N LEU A 762 -8.75 -6.66 27.03
CA LEU A 762 -7.88 -5.58 26.57
C LEU A 762 -8.55 -4.71 25.50
N PRO A 763 -8.52 -3.36 25.62
CA PRO A 763 -9.06 -2.44 24.62
C PRO A 763 -8.08 -2.22 23.46
N VAL A 764 -7.59 -3.31 22.86
CA VAL A 764 -6.62 -3.29 21.75
C VAL A 764 -7.30 -3.32 20.36
N SER A 765 -8.57 -3.72 20.31
CA SER A 765 -9.39 -3.75 19.10
C SER A 765 -10.83 -3.39 19.47
N ASP A 766 -11.52 -2.66 18.58
CA ASP A 766 -12.94 -2.28 18.77
C ASP A 766 -13.90 -3.43 18.43
N ILE A 767 -13.40 -4.45 17.71
CA ILE A 767 -14.18 -5.58 17.19
C ILE A 767 -13.79 -6.92 17.80
N LEU A 768 -12.51 -7.12 18.14
CA LEU A 768 -12.03 -8.37 18.73
C LEU A 768 -12.02 -8.29 20.25
N GLN A 769 -12.57 -9.31 20.91
CA GLN A 769 -12.36 -9.51 22.34
C GLN A 769 -11.08 -10.32 22.52
N LEU A 770 -10.12 -9.76 23.26
CA LEU A 770 -8.81 -10.36 23.48
C LEU A 770 -8.44 -10.31 24.97
N GLU A 771 -7.84 -11.40 25.44
CA GLU A 771 -7.15 -11.48 26.71
C GLU A 771 -5.63 -11.31 26.51
N GLY A 772 -4.93 -10.83 27.54
CA GLY A 772 -3.49 -10.59 27.51
C GLY A 772 -2.73 -11.36 28.57
N LEU A 773 -1.62 -11.99 28.19
CA LEU A 773 -0.67 -12.60 29.12
C LEU A 773 0.58 -11.73 29.23
N PRO A 774 1.09 -11.44 30.45
CA PRO A 774 2.41 -10.83 30.62
C PRO A 774 3.51 -11.63 29.90
N ASN A 775 4.48 -10.97 29.27
CA ASN A 775 5.50 -11.66 28.47
C ASN A 775 6.91 -11.40 29.00
N ARG A 776 7.52 -12.44 29.61
CA ARG A 776 8.94 -12.46 30.05
C ARG A 776 9.31 -11.17 30.82
N ASP A 777 10.50 -10.64 30.57
CA ASP A 777 10.99 -9.42 31.20
C ASP A 777 10.75 -8.19 30.33
N SER A 778 9.81 -7.33 30.74
CA SER A 778 9.55 -6.04 30.12
C SER A 778 10.56 -4.97 30.54
N LEU A 779 11.20 -5.10 31.70
CA LEU A 779 12.08 -4.08 32.27
C LEU A 779 13.35 -3.88 31.43
N ALA A 780 13.86 -4.95 30.81
CA ALA A 780 15.00 -4.88 29.91
C ALA A 780 14.82 -3.86 28.76
N TYR A 781 13.58 -3.64 28.30
CA TYR A 781 13.25 -2.72 27.21
C TYR A 781 13.38 -1.25 27.56
N ALA A 782 13.50 -0.90 28.85
CA ALA A 782 13.77 0.47 29.28
C ALA A 782 15.05 1.00 28.61
N SER A 783 16.13 0.21 28.67
CA SER A 783 17.40 0.54 28.02
C SER A 783 17.31 0.52 26.49
N THR A 784 16.62 -0.47 25.91
CA THR A 784 16.43 -0.60 24.46
C THR A 784 15.75 0.64 23.89
N TYR A 785 14.67 1.06 24.52
CA TYR A 785 13.88 2.20 24.07
C TYR A 785 14.35 3.54 24.61
N LYS A 786 15.35 3.57 25.51
CA LYS A 786 15.86 4.78 26.17
C LYS A 786 14.77 5.54 26.93
N ILE A 787 13.98 4.81 27.72
CA ILE A 787 12.94 5.33 28.60
C ILE A 787 13.27 4.89 30.03
N SER A 788 13.11 5.78 31.01
CA SER A 788 13.53 5.49 32.39
C SER A 788 12.56 6.05 33.43
N GLU A 789 12.56 5.44 34.61
CA GLU A 789 11.77 5.91 35.77
C GLU A 789 12.19 7.35 36.18
N GLU A 790 13.48 7.70 36.01
CA GLU A 790 14.04 9.04 36.27
C GLU A 790 13.45 10.11 35.33
N GLU A 791 13.08 9.72 34.12
CA GLU A 791 12.43 10.58 33.11
C GLU A 791 10.89 10.57 33.23
N GLY A 792 10.33 9.94 34.28
CA GLY A 792 8.89 9.93 34.56
C GLY A 792 8.13 8.68 34.15
N LEU A 793 8.82 7.62 33.70
CA LEU A 793 8.20 6.34 33.34
C LEU A 793 7.58 5.65 34.57
N LYS A 794 6.28 5.37 34.49
CA LYS A 794 5.48 4.70 35.53
C LYS A 794 5.02 3.31 35.09
N THR A 795 4.89 3.06 33.80
CA THR A 795 4.43 1.77 33.29
C THR A 795 5.28 1.34 32.11
N LEU A 796 5.79 0.10 32.16
CA LEU A 796 6.52 -0.56 31.08
C LEU A 796 6.09 -2.02 31.03
N PHE A 797 5.30 -2.36 30.02
CA PHE A 797 4.65 -3.66 29.91
C PHE A 797 4.70 -4.21 28.49
N ARG A 798 5.10 -5.47 28.35
CA ARG A 798 4.94 -6.26 27.13
C ARG A 798 4.10 -7.50 27.42
N GLY A 799 3.18 -7.81 26.52
CA GLY A 799 2.29 -8.95 26.66
C GLY A 799 1.97 -9.64 25.35
N THR A 800 1.36 -10.81 25.47
CA THR A 800 0.91 -11.63 24.36
C THR A 800 -0.62 -11.70 24.34
N LEU A 801 -1.21 -11.51 23.16
CA LEU A 801 -2.66 -11.55 22.97
C LEU A 801 -3.16 -12.96 22.69
N ARG A 802 -4.31 -13.31 23.27
CA ARG A 802 -5.06 -14.54 23.02
C ARG A 802 -6.56 -14.26 22.96
N TYR A 803 -7.34 -15.19 22.43
CA TYR A 803 -8.79 -15.14 22.56
C TYR A 803 -9.23 -15.53 23.98
N PRO A 804 -10.33 -14.96 24.49
CA PRO A 804 -10.86 -15.28 25.81
C PRO A 804 -11.08 -16.78 26.02
N GLY A 805 -10.53 -17.28 27.12
CA GLY A 805 -10.62 -18.69 27.55
C GLY A 805 -9.35 -19.51 27.31
N PHE A 806 -8.42 -19.02 26.49
CA PHE A 806 -7.16 -19.71 26.20
C PHE A 806 -6.35 -19.98 27.48
N SER A 807 -6.12 -18.94 28.30
CA SER A 807 -5.23 -19.02 29.47
C SER A 807 -5.83 -19.94 30.54
N ARG A 808 -7.14 -19.83 30.76
CA ARG A 808 -7.90 -20.69 31.68
C ARG A 808 -7.86 -22.16 31.26
N LEU A 809 -8.12 -22.46 29.99
CA LEU A 809 -8.12 -23.85 29.51
C LEU A 809 -6.70 -24.45 29.55
N LEU A 810 -5.69 -23.67 29.15
CA LEU A 810 -4.30 -24.11 29.20
C LEU A 810 -3.80 -24.32 30.64
N TRP A 811 -4.28 -23.52 31.60
CA TRP A 811 -4.01 -23.75 33.02
C TRP A 811 -4.60 -25.08 33.51
N GLY A 812 -5.81 -25.44 33.06
CA GLY A 812 -6.39 -26.76 33.34
C GLY A 812 -5.49 -27.89 32.86
N PHE A 813 -5.01 -27.84 31.61
CA PHE A 813 -4.04 -28.81 31.09
C PHE A 813 -2.72 -28.85 31.89
N LYS A 814 -2.27 -27.69 32.39
CA LYS A 814 -1.10 -27.63 33.26
C LYS A 814 -1.32 -28.37 34.59
N GLN A 815 -2.47 -28.19 35.24
CA GLN A 815 -2.79 -28.91 36.49
C GLN A 815 -2.85 -30.43 36.29
N LEU A 816 -3.22 -30.88 35.10
CA LEU A 816 -3.19 -32.29 34.72
C LEU A 816 -1.77 -32.84 34.45
N GLY A 817 -0.73 -32.01 34.51
CA GLY A 817 0.66 -32.39 34.25
C GLY A 817 1.06 -32.41 32.78
N LEU A 818 0.20 -31.95 31.86
CA LEU A 818 0.48 -32.01 30.42
C LEU A 818 1.57 -31.04 29.94
N LEU A 819 1.94 -30.06 30.77
CA LEU A 819 3.02 -29.11 30.47
C LEU A 819 4.34 -29.52 31.15
N ASP A 820 4.43 -30.72 31.74
CA ASP A 820 5.65 -31.17 32.43
C ASP A 820 6.81 -31.37 31.44
N THR A 821 7.92 -30.67 31.71
CA THR A 821 9.13 -30.61 30.87
C THR A 821 10.26 -31.52 31.36
N ASP A 822 10.09 -32.21 32.49
CA ASP A 822 11.15 -33.00 33.12
C ASP A 822 11.52 -34.21 32.24
N VAL A 823 12.73 -34.14 31.66
CA VAL A 823 13.29 -35.17 30.79
C VAL A 823 13.58 -36.49 31.50
N ASN A 824 13.61 -36.50 32.83
CA ASN A 824 13.77 -37.71 33.64
C ASN A 824 12.41 -38.34 34.03
N ARG A 825 11.29 -37.65 33.78
CA ARG A 825 9.93 -38.12 34.08
C ARG A 825 9.14 -38.34 32.79
N LYS A 826 9.67 -39.17 31.90
CA LYS A 826 9.03 -39.50 30.63
C LYS A 826 7.79 -40.37 30.84
N LEU A 827 6.82 -40.26 29.93
CA LEU A 827 5.71 -41.19 29.81
C LEU A 827 6.08 -42.21 28.74
N ASN A 828 5.80 -43.48 29.02
CA ASN A 828 6.07 -44.58 28.11
C ASN A 828 4.72 -45.10 27.59
N LEU A 829 4.29 -44.58 26.44
CA LEU A 829 2.96 -44.84 25.88
C LEU A 829 3.03 -45.68 24.62
N GLY A 830 2.03 -46.53 24.40
CA GLY A 830 1.83 -47.13 23.08
C GLY A 830 1.61 -46.05 22.01
N ILE A 831 1.92 -46.33 20.74
CA ILE A 831 1.81 -45.32 19.67
C ILE A 831 0.39 -44.73 19.60
N GLU A 832 -0.65 -45.58 19.66
CA GLU A 832 -2.05 -45.13 19.63
C GLU A 832 -2.39 -44.24 20.85
N GLU A 833 -1.96 -44.64 22.05
CA GLU A 833 -2.16 -43.88 23.30
C GLU A 833 -1.41 -42.53 23.27
N SER A 834 -0.21 -42.51 22.69
CA SER A 834 0.62 -41.30 22.56
C SER A 834 0.00 -40.23 21.66
N MET A 835 -1.01 -40.61 20.87
CA MET A 835 -1.74 -39.74 19.95
C MET A 835 -3.14 -39.38 20.44
N ASN A 836 -3.57 -39.92 21.58
CA ASN A 836 -4.91 -39.72 22.13
C ASN A 836 -4.84 -38.90 23.43
N LEU A 837 -5.47 -37.73 23.45
CA LEU A 837 -5.35 -36.83 24.60
C LEU A 837 -6.00 -37.42 25.86
N LYS A 838 -7.10 -38.15 25.75
CA LYS A 838 -7.77 -38.80 26.88
C LYS A 838 -6.87 -39.87 27.52
N ALA A 839 -6.12 -40.62 26.71
CA ALA A 839 -5.12 -41.56 27.21
C ALA A 839 -3.96 -40.83 27.92
N LEU A 840 -3.43 -39.77 27.30
CA LEU A 840 -2.36 -38.96 27.88
C LEU A 840 -2.78 -38.30 29.22
N VAL A 841 -4.00 -37.76 29.29
CA VAL A 841 -4.57 -37.17 30.51
C VAL A 841 -4.71 -38.20 31.61
N ARG A 842 -5.14 -39.43 31.29
CA ARG A 842 -5.26 -40.51 32.28
C ARG A 842 -3.90 -40.83 32.91
N GLU A 843 -2.87 -41.02 32.10
CA GLU A 843 -1.53 -41.37 32.58
C GLU A 843 -0.87 -40.22 33.34
N SER A 844 -0.98 -38.99 32.82
CA SER A 844 -0.43 -37.80 33.47
C SER A 844 -1.13 -37.49 34.80
N ALA A 845 -2.45 -37.62 34.86
CA ALA A 845 -3.22 -37.43 36.10
C ALA A 845 -2.92 -38.52 37.14
N ALA A 846 -2.83 -39.80 36.73
CA ALA A 846 -2.43 -40.89 37.63
C ALA A 846 -1.08 -40.61 38.29
N ARG A 847 -0.10 -40.17 37.49
CA ARG A 847 1.23 -39.79 37.97
C ARG A 847 1.18 -38.62 38.94
N ARG A 848 0.45 -37.55 38.62
CA ARG A 848 0.31 -36.37 39.52
C ARG A 848 -0.32 -36.74 40.86
N LEU A 849 -1.19 -37.74 40.90
CA LEU A 849 -1.83 -38.24 42.13
C LEU A 849 -1.02 -39.34 42.85
N GLY A 850 0.15 -39.74 42.33
CA GLY A 850 0.95 -40.83 42.91
C GLY A 850 0.31 -42.21 42.78
N LEU A 851 -0.53 -42.41 41.76
CA LEU A 851 -1.26 -43.66 41.48
C LEU A 851 -0.63 -44.47 40.33
N GLU A 852 0.67 -44.30 40.08
CA GLU A 852 1.40 -44.98 38.99
C GLU A 852 1.22 -46.51 39.05
N GLY A 853 0.92 -47.13 37.89
CA GLY A 853 0.70 -48.58 37.80
C GLY A 853 -0.70 -49.05 38.22
N LYS A 854 -1.58 -48.17 38.73
CA LYS A 854 -3.01 -48.46 38.94
C LYS A 854 -3.81 -47.94 37.75
N LYS A 855 -4.57 -48.82 37.07
CA LYS A 855 -5.49 -48.37 36.02
C LYS A 855 -6.59 -47.50 36.64
N LEU A 856 -6.57 -46.19 36.37
CA LEU A 856 -7.75 -45.34 36.53
C LEU A 856 -8.86 -45.96 35.65
N GLY A 857 -9.98 -46.39 36.28
CA GLY A 857 -11.10 -47.07 35.62
C GLY A 857 -11.91 -46.17 34.66
N GLU A 858 -13.09 -46.62 34.24
CA GLU A 858 -14.00 -45.90 33.31
C GLU A 858 -14.25 -44.42 33.71
N ASP A 859 -14.73 -43.62 32.74
CA ASP A 859 -14.83 -42.15 32.71
C ASP A 859 -15.19 -41.44 34.02
N THR A 860 -15.97 -42.06 34.90
CA THR A 860 -16.36 -41.51 36.22
C THR A 860 -15.15 -41.34 37.16
N SER A 861 -14.19 -42.26 37.14
CA SER A 861 -12.99 -42.19 38.00
C SER A 861 -11.97 -41.15 37.50
N LEU A 862 -11.86 -41.00 36.18
CA LEU A 862 -11.07 -39.94 35.55
C LEU A 862 -11.66 -38.56 35.85
N ARG A 863 -12.99 -38.42 35.81
CA ARG A 863 -13.67 -37.17 36.15
C ARG A 863 -13.43 -36.74 37.60
N GLY A 864 -13.37 -37.69 38.54
CA GLY A 864 -12.99 -37.44 39.92
C GLY A 864 -11.55 -36.95 40.06
N ALA A 865 -10.60 -37.67 39.47
CA ALA A 865 -9.17 -37.33 39.51
C ALA A 865 -8.87 -35.94 38.92
N VAL A 866 -9.50 -35.59 37.79
CA VAL A 866 -9.36 -34.26 37.17
C VAL A 866 -9.90 -33.16 38.09
N LYS A 867 -11.07 -33.37 38.73
CA LYS A 867 -11.64 -32.41 39.68
C LYS A 867 -10.74 -32.16 40.89
N ASP A 868 -10.10 -33.20 41.41
CA ASP A 868 -9.18 -33.07 42.54
C ASP A 868 -7.90 -32.30 42.15
N LEU A 869 -7.40 -32.48 40.94
CA LEU A 869 -6.19 -31.79 40.43
C LEU A 869 -6.42 -30.32 40.08
N VAL A 870 -7.55 -29.96 39.48
CA VAL A 870 -7.85 -28.56 39.07
C VAL A 870 -8.49 -27.73 40.19
N GLY A 871 -9.05 -28.36 41.22
CA GLY A 871 -9.66 -27.70 42.37
C GLY A 871 -11.13 -27.29 42.20
N LYS A 872 -11.81 -27.02 43.33
CA LYS A 872 -13.28 -26.82 43.43
C LYS A 872 -13.84 -25.58 42.73
N GLY A 873 -13.00 -24.63 42.29
CA GLY A 873 -13.41 -23.37 41.65
C GLY A 873 -13.22 -23.35 40.13
N TYR A 874 -12.67 -24.40 39.54
CA TYR A 874 -12.40 -24.47 38.10
C TYR A 874 -13.57 -25.09 37.34
N GLU A 875 -13.91 -24.53 36.18
CA GLU A 875 -14.99 -25.03 35.33
C GLU A 875 -14.53 -26.28 34.57
N THR A 876 -14.80 -27.45 35.14
CA THR A 876 -14.27 -28.71 34.59
C THR A 876 -14.94 -29.17 33.30
N GLU A 877 -16.15 -28.72 32.99
CA GLU A 877 -16.88 -29.23 31.82
C GLU A 877 -16.23 -28.80 30.50
N GLU A 878 -15.84 -27.53 30.38
CA GLU A 878 -15.09 -27.02 29.22
C GLU A 878 -13.77 -27.79 29.01
N LEU A 879 -13.07 -28.13 30.10
CA LEU A 879 -11.86 -28.94 30.03
C LEU A 879 -12.14 -30.36 29.51
N PHE A 880 -13.21 -31.02 29.97
CA PHE A 880 -13.59 -32.34 29.46
C PHE A 880 -14.02 -32.29 27.99
N GLU A 881 -14.80 -31.29 27.59
CA GLU A 881 -15.18 -31.08 26.19
C GLU A 881 -13.95 -30.89 25.31
N ALA A 882 -12.96 -30.12 25.78
CA ALA A 882 -11.69 -29.95 25.09
C ALA A 882 -10.90 -31.27 24.99
N VAL A 883 -10.84 -32.06 26.08
CA VAL A 883 -10.20 -33.40 26.06
C VAL A 883 -10.87 -34.29 25.02
N GLU A 884 -12.20 -34.37 25.01
CA GLU A 884 -12.95 -35.19 24.06
C GLU A 884 -12.72 -34.72 22.62
N TRP A 885 -12.82 -33.42 22.35
CA TRP A 885 -12.62 -32.87 21.00
C TRP A 885 -11.22 -33.16 20.45
N LEU A 886 -10.19 -32.97 21.29
CA LEU A 886 -8.79 -33.23 20.94
C LEU A 886 -8.46 -34.72 20.86
N SER A 887 -9.33 -35.60 21.39
CA SER A 887 -9.17 -37.06 21.36
C SER A 887 -9.91 -37.76 20.20
N ARG A 888 -10.75 -37.05 19.43
CA ARG A 888 -11.45 -37.64 18.27
C ARG A 888 -10.46 -38.08 17.19
N ASP A 889 -10.60 -39.31 16.70
CA ASP A 889 -9.73 -39.88 15.66
C ASP A 889 -9.93 -39.24 14.28
N ASP A 890 -8.81 -39.04 13.55
CA ASP A 890 -8.85 -38.95 12.09
C ASP A 890 -8.67 -40.36 11.52
N SER A 891 -9.77 -40.93 11.02
CA SER A 891 -9.91 -42.31 10.53
C SER A 891 -8.90 -42.76 9.44
N ALA A 892 -8.05 -41.87 8.93
CA ALA A 892 -7.12 -42.13 7.84
C ALA A 892 -5.77 -42.77 8.26
N ILE A 893 -5.37 -42.71 9.54
CA ILE A 893 -4.00 -43.12 9.98
C ILE A 893 -4.01 -44.36 10.90
N SER A 894 -5.14 -44.67 11.57
CA SER A 894 -5.24 -45.80 12.51
C SER A 894 -4.95 -47.18 11.88
N SER A 895 -5.04 -47.31 10.55
CA SER A 895 -4.80 -48.59 9.86
C SER A 895 -3.33 -48.91 9.56
N SER A 896 -2.39 -47.95 9.62
CA SER A 896 -1.00 -48.14 9.17
C SER A 896 0.07 -48.27 10.26
N LEU A 897 -0.27 -48.07 11.54
CA LEU A 897 0.70 -48.01 12.66
C LEU A 897 0.53 -49.14 13.71
N LYS A 898 -0.26 -50.17 13.42
CA LYS A 898 -0.44 -51.30 14.34
C LYS A 898 0.86 -52.09 14.48
N GLY A 899 1.49 -52.03 15.67
CA GLY A 899 2.64 -52.86 16.06
C GLY A 899 3.98 -52.15 16.25
N GLY A 900 4.05 -50.82 16.30
CA GLY A 900 5.31 -50.11 16.56
C GLY A 900 5.72 -50.05 18.05
N LYS A 901 7.01 -49.78 18.31
CA LYS A 901 7.58 -49.64 19.67
C LYS A 901 6.95 -48.47 20.43
N ASN A 902 6.86 -48.58 21.75
CA ASN A 902 6.39 -47.48 22.60
C ASN A 902 7.22 -46.20 22.41
N VAL A 903 6.56 -45.05 22.64
CA VAL A 903 7.15 -43.72 22.55
C VAL A 903 7.44 -43.22 23.96
N GLU A 904 8.70 -42.90 24.23
CA GLU A 904 9.15 -42.42 25.54
C GLU A 904 9.52 -40.94 25.47
N LEU A 905 8.58 -40.06 25.84
CA LEU A 905 8.77 -38.60 25.80
C LEU A 905 8.22 -37.93 27.07
N PRO A 906 8.69 -36.71 27.42
CA PRO A 906 8.01 -35.86 28.40
C PRO A 906 6.55 -35.58 28.01
N ALA A 907 5.70 -35.34 29.01
CA ALA A 907 4.26 -35.11 28.79
C ALA A 907 3.99 -33.94 27.84
N ILE A 908 4.78 -32.85 27.97
CA ILE A 908 4.68 -31.68 27.08
C ILE A 908 4.92 -32.00 25.61
N ASP A 909 5.79 -32.96 25.31
CA ASP A 909 6.14 -33.33 23.94
C ASP A 909 5.04 -34.20 23.32
N HIS A 910 4.46 -35.13 24.09
CA HIS A 910 3.25 -35.84 23.68
C HIS A 910 2.10 -34.86 23.40
N PHE A 911 1.86 -33.91 24.31
CA PHE A 911 0.80 -32.93 24.15
C PHE A 911 1.03 -32.03 22.93
N ALA A 912 2.26 -31.54 22.73
CA ALA A 912 2.63 -30.74 21.57
C ALA A 912 2.38 -31.49 20.25
N ASN A 913 2.67 -32.80 20.19
CA ASN A 913 2.42 -33.62 19.00
C ASN A 913 0.94 -33.78 18.68
N ILE A 914 0.09 -33.92 19.70
CA ILE A 914 -1.37 -33.96 19.52
C ILE A 914 -1.86 -32.60 19.00
N LEU A 915 -1.44 -31.50 19.63
CA LEU A 915 -1.85 -30.15 19.23
C LEU A 915 -1.37 -29.78 17.81
N ALA A 916 -0.16 -30.18 17.43
CA ALA A 916 0.40 -29.92 16.08
C ALA A 916 -0.49 -30.48 14.97
N ARG A 917 -1.20 -31.58 15.24
CA ARG A 917 -2.09 -32.23 14.27
C ARG A 917 -3.50 -31.67 14.36
N ARG A 918 -4.06 -31.60 15.57
CA ARG A 918 -5.47 -31.26 15.80
C ARG A 918 -5.78 -29.77 15.62
N LEU A 919 -4.78 -28.92 15.84
CA LEU A 919 -4.89 -27.46 15.77
C LEU A 919 -3.98 -26.88 14.67
N ALA A 920 -3.71 -27.65 13.61
CA ALA A 920 -3.12 -27.13 12.38
C ALA A 920 -4.15 -26.30 11.58
N TYR A 921 -3.67 -25.35 10.79
CA TYR A 921 -4.50 -24.68 9.79
C TYR A 921 -4.85 -25.65 8.66
N LYS A 922 -6.12 -25.67 8.27
CA LYS A 922 -6.61 -26.40 7.10
C LYS A 922 -6.52 -25.52 5.85
N GLU A 923 -6.61 -26.15 4.68
CA GLU A 923 -6.67 -25.42 3.41
C GLU A 923 -7.82 -24.41 3.41
N GLY A 924 -7.54 -23.18 2.99
CA GLY A 924 -8.48 -22.05 2.97
C GLY A 924 -8.68 -21.33 4.30
N GLU A 925 -8.17 -21.86 5.42
CA GLU A 925 -8.22 -21.14 6.70
C GLU A 925 -7.14 -20.05 6.76
N ARG A 926 -7.45 -18.98 7.49
CA ARG A 926 -6.57 -17.81 7.61
C ARG A 926 -6.15 -17.58 9.05
N ASP A 927 -4.93 -17.10 9.23
CA ASP A 927 -4.46 -16.53 10.48
C ASP A 927 -4.62 -15.00 10.48
N LEU A 928 -4.36 -14.43 11.66
CA LEU A 928 -4.47 -13.02 11.99
C LEU A 928 -3.29 -12.65 12.88
N VAL A 929 -2.61 -11.56 12.55
CA VAL A 929 -1.64 -10.90 13.43
C VAL A 929 -2.28 -9.63 13.97
N VAL A 930 -2.24 -9.46 15.29
CA VAL A 930 -2.59 -8.21 15.98
C VAL A 930 -1.37 -7.75 16.76
N LEU A 931 -0.89 -6.53 16.51
CA LEU A 931 0.16 -5.85 17.27
C LEU A 931 -0.36 -4.47 17.68
N HIS A 932 -0.18 -4.10 18.93
CA HIS A 932 -0.69 -2.85 19.48
C HIS A 932 0.27 -2.25 20.51
N HIS A 933 0.68 -1.01 20.30
CA HIS A 933 1.36 -0.18 21.29
C HIS A 933 0.38 0.84 21.88
N GLU A 934 0.43 1.07 23.19
CA GLU A 934 -0.18 2.21 23.86
C GLU A 934 0.91 2.97 24.63
N ILE A 935 1.09 4.25 24.33
CA ILE A 935 2.03 5.15 25.02
C ILE A 935 1.23 6.28 25.65
N VAL A 936 1.39 6.47 26.96
CA VAL A 936 0.81 7.63 27.67
C VAL A 936 1.89 8.66 27.87
N THR A 937 1.62 9.91 27.49
CA THR A 937 2.57 11.01 27.65
C THR A 937 1.98 12.19 28.41
N THR A 938 2.88 13.03 28.95
CA THR A 938 2.56 14.31 29.61
C THR A 938 3.33 15.46 28.96
N SER A 939 2.78 16.68 29.07
CA SER A 939 3.42 17.91 28.57
C SER A 939 4.37 18.52 29.63
N PRO A 940 5.54 19.10 29.25
CA PRO A 940 6.50 19.68 30.19
C PRO A 940 6.04 20.93 30.96
N ASN A 941 5.05 21.68 30.45
CA ASN A 941 4.59 22.96 31.04
C ASN A 941 3.65 22.79 32.25
N SER A 942 3.84 21.76 33.07
CA SER A 942 2.96 21.44 34.20
C SER A 942 3.18 22.34 35.44
N SER A 943 4.22 23.18 35.46
CA SER A 943 4.55 24.04 36.59
C SER A 943 4.09 25.50 36.46
N LEU A 944 3.49 25.92 35.34
CA LEU A 944 3.18 27.33 35.07
C LEU A 944 1.77 27.61 34.49
N SER A 945 0.89 26.62 34.33
CA SER A 945 -0.49 26.89 33.91
C SER A 945 -1.42 27.21 35.09
N SER A 946 -2.11 28.34 34.98
CA SER A 946 -3.11 28.87 35.94
C SER A 946 -4.39 28.04 36.08
N ASP A 947 -4.52 26.93 35.34
CA ASP A 947 -5.67 26.02 35.38
C ASP A 947 -5.54 24.93 36.47
N SER A 948 -4.46 24.96 37.25
CA SER A 948 -4.22 24.05 38.37
C SER A 948 -5.18 24.25 39.57
N HIS A 949 -6.10 25.23 39.51
CA HIS A 949 -7.12 25.44 40.55
C HIS A 949 -8.25 24.39 40.57
N ASN A 950 -8.37 23.51 39.57
CA ASN A 950 -9.38 22.43 39.55
C ASN A 950 -8.83 21.01 39.75
N GLY A 951 -7.54 20.84 40.13
CA GLY A 951 -7.00 19.56 40.62
C GLY A 951 -7.00 18.36 39.66
N ASN A 952 -7.41 18.51 38.39
CA ASN A 952 -7.54 17.38 37.46
C ASN A 952 -6.28 17.17 36.62
N GLN A 953 -5.27 16.51 37.20
CA GLN A 953 -4.00 16.19 36.54
C GLN A 953 -4.14 15.35 35.25
N ASN A 954 -5.29 14.73 35.00
CA ASN A 954 -5.55 13.93 33.80
C ASN A 954 -5.78 14.77 32.53
N ALA A 955 -6.10 16.06 32.63
CA ALA A 955 -6.36 16.92 31.47
C ALA A 955 -5.10 17.21 30.62
N LEU A 956 -3.91 16.90 31.14
CA LEU A 956 -2.61 17.18 30.52
C LEU A 956 -1.95 15.93 29.92
N LYS A 957 -2.63 14.78 29.95
CA LYS A 957 -2.14 13.50 29.45
C LYS A 957 -2.73 13.17 28.08
N GLU A 958 -1.93 12.55 27.22
CA GLU A 958 -2.34 12.02 25.92
C GLU A 958 -2.05 10.51 25.84
N VAL A 959 -2.92 9.79 25.12
CA VAL A 959 -2.74 8.37 24.78
C VAL A 959 -2.46 8.28 23.29
N HIS A 960 -1.30 7.72 22.95
CA HIS A 960 -0.87 7.45 21.58
C HIS A 960 -0.89 5.94 21.36
N THR A 961 -1.55 5.49 20.29
CA THR A 961 -1.59 4.08 19.93
C THR A 961 -0.95 3.87 18.58
N SER A 962 -0.24 2.76 18.39
CA SER A 962 0.25 2.30 17.08
C SER A 962 -0.12 0.83 16.91
N ALA A 963 -0.99 0.53 15.95
CA ALA A 963 -1.64 -0.77 15.83
C ALA A 963 -1.51 -1.36 14.42
N LEU A 964 -1.37 -2.68 14.32
CA LEU A 964 -1.31 -3.46 13.10
C LEU A 964 -2.24 -4.66 13.23
N GLU A 965 -3.18 -4.78 12.30
CA GLU A 965 -4.07 -5.92 12.16
C GLU A 965 -3.94 -6.47 10.73
N VAL A 966 -3.45 -7.70 10.58
CA VAL A 966 -3.14 -8.31 9.27
C VAL A 966 -3.72 -9.71 9.20
N TYR A 967 -4.50 -9.99 8.16
CA TYR A 967 -4.97 -11.33 7.83
C TYR A 967 -4.05 -12.01 6.83
N GLY A 968 -3.95 -13.34 6.92
CA GLY A 968 -3.31 -14.16 5.89
C GLY A 968 -4.00 -13.97 4.53
N ASP A 969 -3.20 -13.99 3.47
CA ASP A 969 -3.70 -13.96 2.09
C ASP A 969 -3.75 -15.38 1.49
N GLU A 970 -4.10 -15.49 0.21
CA GLU A 970 -4.22 -16.77 -0.49
C GLU A 970 -2.90 -17.56 -0.56
N LYS A 971 -1.76 -16.90 -0.39
CA LYS A 971 -0.42 -17.50 -0.56
C LYS A 971 0.30 -17.69 0.77
N HIS A 972 0.20 -16.72 1.66
CA HIS A 972 0.99 -16.66 2.89
C HIS A 972 0.14 -16.25 4.09
N SER A 973 0.38 -16.95 5.20
CA SER A 973 -0.13 -16.56 6.52
C SER A 973 0.31 -15.14 6.90
N ALA A 974 -0.51 -14.42 7.67
CA ALA A 974 -0.17 -13.13 8.27
C ALA A 974 1.15 -13.23 9.04
N MET A 975 1.34 -14.30 9.81
CA MET A 975 2.58 -14.55 10.54
C MET A 975 3.80 -14.63 9.61
N ALA A 976 3.70 -15.41 8.52
CA ALA A 976 4.79 -15.53 7.55
C ALA A 976 5.10 -14.18 6.90
N ARG A 977 4.08 -13.39 6.55
CA ARG A 977 4.26 -12.07 5.94
C ARG A 977 4.90 -11.09 6.92
N CYS A 978 4.39 -11.02 8.15
CA CYS A 978 4.88 -10.14 9.21
C CYS A 978 6.29 -10.50 9.72
N VAL A 979 6.78 -11.72 9.50
CA VAL A 979 8.16 -12.09 9.82
C VAL A 979 9.05 -11.98 8.58
N GLY A 980 8.63 -12.55 7.46
CA GLY A 980 9.49 -12.73 6.29
C GLY A 980 9.76 -11.44 5.50
N ILE A 981 8.78 -10.52 5.42
CA ILE A 981 8.93 -9.26 4.70
C ILE A 981 9.94 -8.34 5.41
N PRO A 982 9.87 -8.09 6.73
CA PRO A 982 10.90 -7.31 7.43
C PRO A 982 12.31 -7.87 7.27
N VAL A 983 12.48 -9.20 7.39
CA VAL A 983 13.77 -9.88 7.17
C VAL A 983 14.31 -9.62 5.76
N ALA A 984 13.48 -9.75 4.73
CA ALA A 984 13.89 -9.50 3.35
C ALA A 984 14.28 -8.03 3.13
N LEU A 985 13.46 -7.09 3.61
CA LEU A 985 13.73 -5.66 3.46
C LEU A 985 15.04 -5.25 4.15
N ALA A 986 15.28 -5.75 5.37
CA ALA A 986 16.53 -5.53 6.07
C ALA A 986 17.72 -6.14 5.31
N THR A 987 17.56 -7.35 4.75
CA THR A 987 18.58 -8.00 3.92
C THR A 987 18.94 -7.19 2.69
N LEU A 988 17.93 -6.73 1.96
CA LEU A 988 18.14 -5.93 0.75
C LEU A 988 18.81 -4.60 1.08
N LYS A 989 18.46 -3.97 2.21
CA LYS A 989 19.14 -2.76 2.68
C LYS A 989 20.62 -3.01 2.98
N VAL A 990 20.96 -4.12 3.64
CA VAL A 990 22.36 -4.51 3.90
C VAL A 990 23.11 -4.78 2.59
N ILE A 991 22.47 -5.46 1.62
CA ILE A 991 23.06 -5.70 0.29
C ILE A 991 23.33 -4.38 -0.45
N ASP A 992 22.41 -3.42 -0.38
CA ASP A 992 22.59 -2.09 -0.96
C ASP A 992 23.76 -1.35 -0.32
N ASP A 993 23.87 -1.39 1.01
CA ASP A 993 24.96 -0.75 1.73
C ASP A 993 26.33 -1.41 1.45
N LEU A 994 26.35 -2.70 1.11
CA LEU A 994 27.55 -3.43 0.64
C LEU A 994 27.99 -3.06 -0.79
N GLY A 995 27.07 -2.56 -1.62
CA GLY A 995 27.33 -2.20 -3.02
C GLY A 995 28.11 -0.89 -3.20
N ASP A 996 28.14 -0.04 -2.19
CA ASP A 996 28.67 1.33 -2.23
C ASP A 996 30.19 1.46 -1.93
N LEU A 997 30.99 0.42 -2.17
CA LEU A 997 32.44 0.35 -1.86
C LEU A 997 33.33 1.22 -2.78
N GLY A 998 33.04 2.52 -2.89
CA GLY A 998 33.86 3.51 -3.57
C GLY A 998 33.93 4.87 -2.86
N ARG A 999 33.18 5.10 -1.78
CA ARG A 999 33.26 6.30 -0.95
C ARG A 999 33.13 5.93 0.53
N GLU A 1000 34.13 6.35 1.31
CA GLU A 1000 34.22 6.38 2.79
C GLU A 1000 33.35 5.41 3.60
N LYS A 1001 34.01 4.51 4.36
CA LYS A 1001 33.48 3.65 5.45
C LYS A 1001 32.04 3.13 5.27
N SER A 1002 31.93 1.81 5.11
CA SER A 1002 30.67 1.05 5.18
C SER A 1002 29.62 1.73 6.08
N ARG A 1003 28.44 2.06 5.50
CA ARG A 1003 27.29 2.58 6.26
C ARG A 1003 26.72 1.54 7.24
N ILE A 1004 27.18 0.30 7.13
CA ILE A 1004 26.80 -0.81 7.98
C ILE A 1004 27.50 -0.64 9.33
N ARG A 1005 26.71 -0.53 10.41
CA ARG A 1005 27.21 -0.52 11.77
C ARG A 1005 27.61 -1.95 12.17
N PRO A 1006 28.90 -2.29 12.34
CA PRO A 1006 29.30 -3.64 12.72
C PRO A 1006 28.99 -3.88 14.20
N GLY A 1007 28.86 -5.16 14.58
CA GLY A 1007 28.44 -5.58 15.91
C GLY A 1007 27.10 -6.31 15.91
N VAL A 1008 26.63 -6.63 17.11
CA VAL A 1008 25.34 -7.30 17.37
C VAL A 1008 24.30 -6.24 17.71
N TRP A 1009 23.26 -6.12 16.88
CA TRP A 1009 22.28 -5.02 16.95
C TRP A 1009 20.85 -5.50 16.72
N GLY A 1010 19.88 -4.77 17.26
CA GLY A 1010 18.48 -4.83 16.83
C GLY A 1010 18.19 -3.75 15.78
N PRO A 1011 16.92 -3.52 15.41
CA PRO A 1011 16.54 -2.52 14.42
C PRO A 1011 16.43 -1.11 15.01
N GLU A 1012 17.42 -0.71 15.80
CA GLU A 1012 17.47 0.60 16.48
C GLU A 1012 17.95 1.75 15.60
N ASP A 1013 18.50 1.43 14.42
CA ASP A 1013 18.97 2.42 13.45
C ASP A 1013 17.78 3.10 12.72
N PRO A 1014 17.65 4.44 12.78
CA PRO A 1014 16.60 5.18 12.09
C PRO A 1014 16.51 4.96 10.59
N GLU A 1015 17.63 4.79 9.89
CA GLU A 1015 17.56 4.54 8.46
C GLU A 1015 16.95 3.15 8.18
N LEU A 1016 17.38 2.14 8.94
CA LEU A 1016 16.87 0.78 8.83
C LEU A 1016 15.38 0.66 9.17
N TYR A 1017 14.95 1.08 10.37
CA TYR A 1017 13.55 0.85 10.77
C TYR A 1017 12.56 1.66 9.91
N ASN A 1018 12.93 2.88 9.46
CA ASN A 1018 12.09 3.65 8.55
C ASN A 1018 12.07 3.06 7.13
N TYR A 1019 13.17 2.45 6.68
CA TYR A 1019 13.19 1.70 5.42
C TYR A 1019 12.24 0.50 5.49
N VAL A 1020 12.32 -0.28 6.57
CA VAL A 1020 11.48 -1.46 6.80
C VAL A 1020 10.00 -1.08 6.91
N LEU A 1021 9.63 -0.10 7.75
CA LEU A 1021 8.24 0.33 7.91
C LEU A 1021 7.61 0.83 6.60
N ARG A 1022 8.35 1.65 5.82
CA ARG A 1022 7.87 2.12 4.50
C ARG A 1022 7.74 0.97 3.50
N GLY A 1023 8.72 0.07 3.47
CA GLY A 1023 8.67 -1.10 2.59
C GLY A 1023 7.51 -2.04 2.94
N MET A 1024 7.20 -2.22 4.23
CA MET A 1024 6.04 -2.96 4.68
C MET A 1024 4.71 -2.31 4.28
N GLU A 1025 4.58 -0.99 4.42
CA GLU A 1025 3.36 -0.27 4.03
C GLU A 1025 3.05 -0.45 2.54
N GLN A 1026 4.08 -0.40 1.68
CA GLN A 1026 3.96 -0.66 0.23
C GLN A 1026 3.45 -2.09 -0.08
N ARG A 1027 3.57 -3.02 0.87
CA ARG A 1027 3.15 -4.43 0.76
C ARG A 1027 1.86 -4.70 1.53
N GLY A 1028 1.16 -3.65 1.97
CA GLY A 1028 -0.12 -3.72 2.67
C GLY A 1028 -0.01 -4.06 4.17
N LEU A 1029 1.18 -3.96 4.77
CA LEU A 1029 1.39 -4.15 6.21
C LEU A 1029 1.63 -2.77 6.84
N ARG A 1030 0.57 -2.11 7.30
CA ARG A 1030 0.63 -0.73 7.78
C ARG A 1030 0.37 -0.63 9.29
N MET A 1031 1.25 0.07 10.00
CA MET A 1031 0.98 0.55 11.36
C MET A 1031 0.01 1.75 11.30
N ILE A 1032 -1.08 1.68 12.05
CA ILE A 1032 -2.07 2.74 12.17
C ILE A 1032 -1.88 3.44 13.51
N GLU A 1033 -1.54 4.73 13.45
CA GLU A 1033 -1.31 5.55 14.63
C GLU A 1033 -2.52 6.43 14.95
N LYS A 1034 -2.88 6.53 16.24
CA LYS A 1034 -3.96 7.42 16.73
C LYS A 1034 -3.50 8.13 17.99
N THR A 1035 -4.00 9.34 18.22
CA THR A 1035 -3.78 10.11 19.46
C THR A 1035 -5.12 10.60 20.02
N ARG A 1036 -5.31 10.47 21.33
CA ARG A 1036 -6.50 10.97 22.05
C ARG A 1036 -6.12 11.51 23.43
N GLY A 1037 -6.98 12.35 24.01
CA GLY A 1037 -6.83 12.77 25.41
C GLY A 1037 -6.95 11.58 26.37
N TYR A 1038 -6.28 11.65 27.51
CA TYR A 1038 -6.29 10.59 28.51
C TYR A 1038 -7.66 10.44 29.19
N GLY A 1039 -8.29 9.29 28.97
CA GLY A 1039 -9.62 8.96 29.47
C GLY A 1039 -10.22 7.74 28.75
N GLY A 1040 -11.34 7.22 29.25
CA GLY A 1040 -12.00 6.03 28.70
C GLY A 1040 -11.27 4.71 29.02
N LYS A 1041 -11.50 3.67 28.19
CA LYS A 1041 -10.81 2.38 28.33
C LYS A 1041 -9.41 2.47 27.73
N THR A 1042 -8.38 2.43 28.56
CA THR A 1042 -6.96 2.36 28.16
C THR A 1042 -6.37 1.00 28.51
N VAL A 1043 -5.34 0.59 27.78
CA VAL A 1043 -4.57 -0.62 28.10
C VAL A 1043 -3.91 -0.46 29.46
N GLU A 1044 -3.25 0.68 29.73
CA GLU A 1044 -2.68 0.99 31.05
C GLU A 1044 -3.71 0.85 32.18
N GLY A 1045 -4.95 1.28 31.96
CA GLY A 1045 -6.03 1.16 32.93
C GLY A 1045 -6.39 -0.29 33.26
N GLN A 1046 -6.30 -1.19 32.29
CA GLN A 1046 -6.55 -2.63 32.50
C GLN A 1046 -5.37 -3.34 33.18
N LEU A 1047 -4.15 -2.84 33.01
CA LEU A 1047 -2.97 -3.41 33.69
C LEU A 1047 -3.04 -3.28 35.22
N ARG A 1048 -3.89 -2.39 35.76
CA ARG A 1048 -4.08 -2.22 37.21
C ARG A 1048 -4.74 -3.41 37.90
N PHE A 1049 -5.36 -4.31 37.13
CA PHE A 1049 -6.01 -5.52 37.64
C PHE A 1049 -5.04 -6.70 37.79
N ILE A 1050 -3.78 -6.52 37.40
CA ILE A 1050 -2.66 -7.40 37.73
C ILE A 1050 -1.87 -6.77 38.87
#